data_AF-A0A498S2S1-F1
#
_entry.id   AF-A0A498S2S1-F1
#
_cell.length_a   1.000
_cell.length_b   1.000
_cell.length_c   1.000
_cell.angle_alpha   90.00
_cell.angle_beta   90.00
_cell.angle_gamma   90.00
#
_symmetry.space_group_name_H-M   'P 1'
#
loop_
_entity.id
_entity.type
_entity.pdbx_description
1 polymer ?
#
loop_
_entity_poly.entity_id
_entity_poly.type
_entity_poly.pdbx_seq_one_letter_code
_entity_poly.pdbx_strand_id
1 'polypeptide(L)'
;MILKDNSPKVADQCGSIPSSSSDGEEEALNFIADSSDRVYWPPRENTAFIAPWCRRKYALSLRGLHEELLDLYAWLKPSPLEKALRLRVFERVREVLQRIWPAAKIGVFGSLYTSLFLPTSDIDVVIESDLVSEEPPLWKTAVALKESGITESISVLDKAFVPIVKMVDKDTKIYLDISFNTVQGVRSAKFIEDMKMRYPVLEPLVLVLKQFLMQRQLNQVFTGGLSSYGLILMLISFLQLHPSYDYSYKGITEVNMGVLLLNFLQLYGQEFNYMKTALRIHSGGAYVCKDEILVQMNRPSNSMLCIEDPLQPGNDIGRCSHNIQLVRQAFEHAFFTLCAVFVRPREYSAIWRARYHGSLLSLILHISPRMIRYRNWLKGRVLSDELSMPIESLSTMASHSSNSSQTEIKVEEYLENFVHLHRGEDTLTWSIKIYPKGNGENNKDFVFLCLNRVVSNTNAPCKNGKIGFKSRFILRTSEMKEIEMRIHPNPSHSDYVSYIKRDVLFPQILPNDSIIVNVEIDVAVETVTTTLEEMLTSNSEQQLTEDYLKMLKDNVLTDFTIKVSEREIRVHRAILAARSPVFAAMLRHEDTNEAKTGVMVIEDLEYDTVTEMLNFIYCGRCLRDVNEFAFASDLLIAADKYRLEELKSHCEKALIQALTFENVCELLIISDIYSAPRLRHRAVEFIIQHPRNITSTPGWDNVVKQHHDLVTDIVRHFDKSSDRGNS
;
A
#
# COMPACT_ATOMS: atom_id res chain seq x y z
N MET A 1 39.29 -33.91 -48.11
CA MET A 1 39.23 -34.41 -49.51
C MET A 1 38.03 -35.33 -49.59
N ILE A 2 37.17 -35.23 -50.62
CA ILE A 2 35.97 -36.08 -50.86
C ILE A 2 34.85 -35.80 -49.81
N LEU A 3 33.73 -35.09 -50.12
CA LEU A 3 32.56 -35.45 -50.98
C LEU A 3 31.77 -36.67 -50.44
N LYS A 4 30.46 -36.85 -50.57
CA LYS A 4 29.22 -36.06 -50.76
C LYS A 4 28.12 -37.14 -50.86
N ASP A 5 26.88 -36.84 -50.45
CA ASP A 5 25.59 -37.48 -50.82
C ASP A 5 25.49 -38.97 -51.26
N ASN A 6 24.55 -39.72 -50.66
CA ASN A 6 23.38 -40.28 -51.40
C ASN A 6 22.43 -41.13 -50.52
N SER A 7 21.19 -40.65 -50.36
CA SER A 7 19.97 -41.45 -50.14
C SER A 7 19.36 -41.88 -51.51
N PRO A 8 18.11 -42.40 -51.69
CA PRO A 8 17.09 -42.99 -50.79
C PRO A 8 16.45 -44.32 -51.34
N LYS A 9 15.40 -44.85 -50.69
CA LYS A 9 14.09 -45.41 -51.23
C LYS A 9 13.39 -46.28 -50.15
N VAL A 10 12.08 -46.17 -49.79
CA VAL A 10 10.80 -46.24 -50.57
C VAL A 10 10.53 -47.70 -51.01
N ALA A 11 9.38 -48.39 -50.83
CA ALA A 11 8.01 -48.10 -50.32
C ALA A 11 7.40 -49.41 -49.69
N ASP A 12 6.12 -49.63 -49.33
CA ASP A 12 4.85 -48.83 -49.25
C ASP A 12 3.80 -49.55 -48.35
N GLN A 13 2.74 -48.85 -47.91
CA GLN A 13 1.30 -49.18 -48.03
C GLN A 13 0.39 -48.47 -46.99
N CYS A 14 -0.84 -48.17 -47.42
CA CYS A 14 -1.73 -47.15 -46.85
C CYS A 14 -2.97 -47.73 -46.13
N GLY A 15 -3.52 -47.03 -45.13
CA GLY A 15 -4.75 -47.48 -44.45
C GLY A 15 -5.30 -46.57 -43.34
N SER A 16 -6.12 -45.59 -43.73
CA SER A 16 -7.33 -45.09 -43.02
C SER A 16 -7.26 -44.58 -41.56
N ILE A 17 -7.59 -43.30 -41.37
CA ILE A 17 -7.95 -42.67 -40.08
C ILE A 17 -9.43 -43.00 -39.75
N PRO A 18 -9.79 -43.27 -38.48
CA PRO A 18 -10.57 -42.29 -37.72
C PRO A 18 -10.08 -42.05 -36.28
N SER A 19 -10.39 -40.85 -35.78
CA SER A 19 -10.05 -40.31 -34.46
C SER A 19 -10.76 -40.97 -33.27
N SER A 20 -10.07 -41.11 -32.12
CA SER A 20 -10.63 -40.70 -30.81
C SER A 20 -9.61 -40.73 -29.64
N SER A 21 -9.77 -39.73 -28.76
CA SER A 21 -9.45 -39.69 -27.31
C SER A 21 -8.08 -40.12 -26.75
N SER A 22 -7.41 -39.11 -26.17
CA SER A 22 -6.71 -39.11 -24.87
C SER A 22 -5.60 -40.12 -24.59
N ASP A 23 -4.36 -39.62 -24.59
CA ASP A 23 -3.55 -39.58 -23.38
C ASP A 23 -2.86 -38.21 -23.28
N GLY A 24 -2.64 -37.72 -22.06
CA GLY A 24 -2.07 -36.40 -21.80
C GLY A 24 -0.60 -36.49 -21.41
N GLU A 25 0.29 -36.14 -22.33
CA GLU A 25 1.72 -35.97 -22.01
C GLU A 25 2.01 -34.55 -21.50
N GLU A 26 2.88 -34.50 -20.49
CA GLU A 26 3.27 -33.28 -19.79
C GLU A 26 4.34 -32.54 -20.63
N GLU A 27 3.94 -31.55 -21.44
CA GLU A 27 4.88 -30.78 -22.27
C GLU A 27 5.90 -30.00 -21.44
N ALA A 28 7.08 -30.60 -21.26
CA ALA A 28 8.27 -29.91 -20.80
C ALA A 28 8.68 -28.82 -21.81
N LEU A 29 8.87 -27.59 -21.31
CA LEU A 29 9.34 -26.46 -22.11
C LEU A 29 10.77 -26.71 -22.61
N ASN A 30 10.90 -27.21 -23.84
CA ASN A 30 12.19 -27.47 -24.48
C ASN A 30 12.93 -26.17 -24.81
N PHE A 31 14.20 -26.11 -24.42
CA PHE A 31 15.13 -25.03 -24.76
C PHE A 31 15.87 -25.42 -26.05
N ILE A 32 15.91 -24.52 -27.04
CA ILE A 32 16.77 -24.67 -28.22
C ILE A 32 17.93 -23.68 -28.08
N ALA A 33 19.15 -24.21 -28.00
CA ALA A 33 20.37 -23.43 -28.13
C ALA A 33 20.79 -23.41 -29.60
N ASP A 34 21.11 -22.21 -30.11
CA ASP A 34 21.87 -22.03 -31.35
C ASP A 34 23.29 -21.58 -31.00
N SER A 35 24.21 -21.91 -31.90
CA SER A 35 25.65 -21.66 -31.98
C SER A 35 26.13 -20.19 -31.86
N SER A 36 25.28 -19.28 -31.38
CA SER A 36 25.57 -17.85 -31.21
C SER A 36 25.77 -17.40 -29.75
N ASP A 37 25.88 -18.35 -28.80
CA ASP A 37 26.03 -18.13 -27.35
C ASP A 37 24.99 -17.17 -26.73
N ARG A 38 23.81 -17.05 -27.35
CA ARG A 38 22.71 -16.19 -26.89
C ARG A 38 21.51 -17.01 -26.48
N VAL A 39 21.29 -17.09 -25.17
CA VAL A 39 20.05 -17.60 -24.57
C VAL A 39 18.95 -16.55 -24.75
N TYR A 40 17.87 -16.90 -25.45
CA TYR A 40 16.67 -16.07 -25.58
C TYR A 40 15.59 -16.49 -24.57
N TRP A 41 14.89 -15.51 -23.99
CA TRP A 41 13.84 -15.71 -23.00
C TRP A 41 12.88 -14.51 -22.95
N PRO A 42 11.55 -14.73 -22.89
CA PRO A 42 10.68 -15.21 -23.97
C PRO A 42 10.39 -14.08 -25.01
N PRO A 43 9.47 -14.23 -25.99
CA PRO A 43 9.27 -13.24 -27.05
C PRO A 43 8.85 -11.84 -26.57
N ARG A 44 9.35 -10.81 -27.28
CA ARG A 44 9.03 -9.39 -27.04
C ARG A 44 7.67 -8.97 -27.64
N GLU A 45 6.57 -9.48 -27.10
CA GLU A 45 5.25 -8.88 -27.31
C GLU A 45 4.48 -8.81 -25.97
N ASN A 46 4.19 -7.60 -25.49
CA ASN A 46 3.38 -7.31 -24.30
C ASN A 46 3.76 -8.01 -22.97
N THR A 47 5.01 -7.89 -22.52
CA THR A 47 5.40 -8.27 -21.14
C THR A 47 5.16 -7.14 -20.13
N ALA A 48 3.89 -6.75 -19.92
CA ALA A 48 3.51 -6.16 -18.63
C ALA A 48 3.84 -7.20 -17.55
N PHE A 49 4.52 -6.80 -16.47
CA PHE A 49 5.12 -7.73 -15.49
C PHE A 49 4.11 -8.77 -14.96
N ILE A 50 4.10 -9.95 -15.58
CA ILE A 50 3.34 -11.11 -15.11
C ILE A 50 3.96 -11.51 -13.77
N ALA A 51 3.15 -11.53 -12.72
CA ALA A 51 3.61 -11.85 -11.38
C ALA A 51 4.28 -13.24 -11.38
N PRO A 52 5.40 -13.45 -10.66
CA PRO A 52 6.28 -14.61 -10.88
C PRO A 52 5.67 -15.96 -10.47
N TRP A 53 4.50 -15.96 -9.85
CA TRP A 53 3.70 -17.15 -9.53
C TRP A 53 2.64 -17.48 -10.60
N CYS A 54 2.35 -16.58 -11.54
CA CYS A 54 1.35 -16.82 -12.59
C CYS A 54 1.80 -17.92 -13.55
N ARG A 55 1.22 -19.11 -13.40
CA ARG A 55 1.40 -20.25 -14.33
C ARG A 55 0.34 -20.31 -15.43
N ARG A 56 -0.75 -19.55 -15.26
CA ARG A 56 -1.98 -19.58 -16.07
C ARG A 56 -2.72 -18.25 -15.95
N LYS A 57 -3.72 -18.03 -16.80
CA LYS A 57 -4.68 -16.92 -16.66
C LYS A 57 -5.76 -17.30 -15.65
N TYR A 58 -5.88 -16.57 -14.55
CA TYR A 58 -6.91 -16.79 -13.54
C TYR A 58 -8.24 -16.13 -13.92
N ALA A 59 -9.36 -16.78 -13.59
CA ALA A 59 -10.68 -16.17 -13.73
C ALA A 59 -10.87 -15.06 -12.67
N LEU A 60 -11.57 -13.98 -13.01
CA LEU A 60 -11.89 -12.90 -12.08
C LEU A 60 -13.08 -13.28 -11.18
N SER A 61 -12.87 -14.33 -10.39
CA SER A 61 -13.84 -14.98 -9.50
C SER A 61 -13.17 -15.51 -8.23
N LEU A 62 -13.96 -15.88 -7.22
CA LEU A 62 -13.46 -16.52 -5.99
C LEU A 62 -12.73 -17.85 -6.27
N ARG A 63 -13.06 -18.55 -7.36
CA ARG A 63 -12.35 -19.75 -7.81
C ARG A 63 -10.96 -19.39 -8.37
N GLY A 64 -10.87 -18.35 -9.20
CA GLY A 64 -9.58 -17.90 -9.73
C GLY A 64 -8.66 -17.31 -8.64
N LEU A 65 -9.23 -16.64 -7.63
CA LEU A 65 -8.48 -16.19 -6.45
C LEU A 65 -7.90 -17.37 -5.65
N HIS A 66 -8.67 -18.44 -5.49
CA HIS A 66 -8.18 -19.69 -4.88
C HIS A 66 -7.06 -20.31 -5.72
N GLU A 67 -7.28 -20.50 -7.02
CA GLU A 67 -6.30 -21.07 -7.95
C GLU A 67 -4.98 -20.25 -7.95
N GLU A 68 -5.06 -18.92 -7.96
CA GLU A 68 -3.90 -18.03 -7.88
C GLU A 68 -3.20 -18.09 -6.51
N LEU A 69 -3.94 -18.20 -5.41
CA LEU A 69 -3.36 -18.35 -4.07
C LEU A 69 -2.57 -19.65 -3.96
N LEU A 70 -3.08 -20.75 -4.53
CA LEU A 70 -2.34 -22.01 -4.58
C LEU A 70 -1.06 -21.90 -5.39
N ASP A 71 -1.10 -21.22 -6.55
CA ASP A 71 0.09 -21.01 -7.37
C ASP A 71 1.10 -20.05 -6.72
N LEU A 72 0.64 -19.01 -6.00
CA LEU A 72 1.48 -18.15 -5.15
C LEU A 72 2.08 -18.92 -3.98
N TYR A 73 1.31 -19.77 -3.30
CA TYR A 73 1.81 -20.62 -2.22
C TYR A 73 2.87 -21.60 -2.75
N ALA A 74 2.59 -22.30 -3.86
CA ALA A 74 3.54 -23.20 -4.50
C ALA A 74 4.80 -22.46 -5.00
N TRP A 75 4.69 -21.17 -5.32
CA TRP A 75 5.84 -20.30 -5.50
C TRP A 75 6.53 -20.04 -4.15
N LEU A 76 5.90 -19.35 -3.19
CA LEU A 76 6.49 -18.92 -1.91
C LEU A 76 7.07 -20.04 -1.04
N LYS A 77 6.51 -21.25 -1.12
CA LYS A 77 6.94 -22.42 -0.34
C LYS A 77 8.45 -22.67 -0.49
N PRO A 78 9.17 -22.94 0.60
CA PRO A 78 10.56 -23.37 0.53
C PRO A 78 10.77 -24.58 -0.37
N SER A 79 11.68 -24.44 -1.33
CA SER A 79 12.20 -25.58 -2.08
C SER A 79 13.13 -26.44 -1.20
N PRO A 80 13.28 -27.75 -1.52
CA PRO A 80 14.25 -28.62 -0.85
C PRO A 80 15.67 -28.04 -0.85
N LEU A 81 16.05 -27.38 -1.97
CA LEU A 81 17.32 -26.67 -2.11
C LEU A 81 17.46 -25.48 -1.14
N GLU A 82 16.45 -24.59 -1.06
CA GLU A 82 16.47 -23.45 -0.13
C GLU A 82 16.60 -23.88 1.34
N LYS A 83 16.08 -25.08 1.67
CA LYS A 83 16.21 -25.71 2.99
C LYS A 83 17.60 -26.34 3.18
N ALA A 84 18.09 -27.11 2.21
CA ALA A 84 19.42 -27.72 2.24
C ALA A 84 20.55 -26.69 2.35
N LEU A 85 20.43 -25.55 1.64
CA LEU A 85 21.39 -24.45 1.73
C LEU A 85 21.41 -23.83 3.13
N ARG A 86 20.24 -23.56 3.71
CA ARG A 86 20.12 -23.03 5.08
C ARG A 86 20.69 -24.00 6.12
N LEU A 87 20.43 -25.29 5.99
CA LEU A 87 21.03 -26.31 6.84
C LEU A 87 22.56 -26.33 6.70
N ARG A 88 23.11 -26.26 5.48
CA ARG A 88 24.57 -26.19 5.25
C ARG A 88 25.19 -24.93 5.91
N VAL A 89 24.53 -23.78 5.83
CA VAL A 89 24.98 -22.55 6.51
C VAL A 89 24.92 -22.70 8.02
N PHE A 90 23.82 -23.24 8.56
CA PHE A 90 23.68 -23.55 9.98
C PHE A 90 24.78 -24.49 10.48
N GLU A 91 25.10 -25.57 9.76
CA GLU A 91 26.13 -26.53 10.19
C GLU A 91 27.52 -25.88 10.33
N ARG A 92 27.92 -25.02 9.38
CA ARG A 92 29.19 -24.27 9.50
C ARG A 92 29.22 -23.34 10.70
N VAL A 93 28.09 -22.67 10.99
CA VAL A 93 27.95 -21.82 12.18
C VAL A 93 27.96 -22.67 13.45
N ARG A 94 27.27 -23.81 13.46
CA ARG A 94 27.24 -24.78 14.56
C ARG A 94 28.64 -25.30 14.90
N GLU A 95 29.46 -25.61 13.92
CA GLU A 95 30.86 -26.02 14.12
C GLU A 95 31.72 -24.94 14.83
N VAL A 96 31.50 -23.67 14.52
CA VAL A 96 32.17 -22.55 15.22
C VAL A 96 31.63 -22.42 16.64
N LEU A 97 30.30 -22.43 16.80
CA LEU A 97 29.64 -22.31 18.09
C LEU A 97 30.00 -23.46 19.05
N GLN A 98 30.06 -24.71 18.57
CA GLN A 98 30.41 -25.88 19.38
C GLN A 98 31.87 -25.85 19.84
N ARG A 99 32.79 -25.22 19.08
CA ARG A 99 34.18 -25.02 19.53
C ARG A 99 34.28 -24.03 20.71
N ILE A 100 33.43 -23.00 20.72
CA ILE A 100 33.39 -21.99 21.79
C ILE A 100 32.63 -22.51 23.01
N TRP A 101 31.61 -23.35 22.76
CA TRP A 101 30.67 -23.88 23.75
C TRP A 101 30.54 -25.41 23.65
N PRO A 102 31.57 -26.20 24.03
CA PRO A 102 31.60 -27.64 23.75
C PRO A 102 30.47 -28.46 24.37
N ALA A 103 30.01 -28.07 25.56
CA ALA A 103 28.91 -28.71 26.28
C ALA A 103 27.52 -28.17 25.90
N ALA A 104 27.42 -27.13 25.05
CA ALA A 104 26.14 -26.54 24.67
C ALA A 104 25.41 -27.39 23.61
N LYS A 105 24.09 -27.44 23.71
CA LYS A 105 23.20 -27.96 22.68
C LYS A 105 22.83 -26.83 21.74
N ILE A 106 23.27 -26.92 20.49
CA ILE A 106 23.08 -25.88 19.46
C ILE A 106 22.08 -26.40 18.43
N GLY A 107 21.04 -25.61 18.15
CA GLY A 107 19.95 -26.01 17.26
C GLY A 107 19.35 -24.84 16.50
N VAL A 108 18.49 -25.17 15.53
CA VAL A 108 17.64 -24.19 14.83
C VAL A 108 16.24 -24.19 15.43
N PHE A 109 15.60 -23.03 15.48
CA PHE A 109 14.19 -22.90 15.87
C PHE A 109 13.43 -22.09 14.82
N GLY A 110 12.27 -21.54 15.19
CA GLY A 110 11.55 -20.56 14.39
C GLY A 110 11.21 -21.06 12.99
N SER A 111 11.44 -20.22 11.98
CA SER A 111 10.86 -20.44 10.65
C SER A 111 11.56 -21.51 9.81
N LEU A 112 12.84 -21.78 10.06
CA LEU A 112 13.56 -22.88 9.42
C LEU A 112 13.11 -24.25 9.96
N TYR A 113 12.95 -24.36 11.28
CA TYR A 113 12.43 -25.59 11.92
C TYR A 113 11.04 -25.92 11.37
N THR A 114 10.11 -24.95 11.41
CA THR A 114 8.72 -25.17 10.96
C THR A 114 8.54 -25.21 9.44
N SER A 115 9.61 -24.96 8.68
CA SER A 115 9.57 -24.78 7.22
C SER A 115 8.61 -23.67 6.74
N LEU A 116 8.29 -22.69 7.61
CA LEU A 116 7.47 -21.50 7.33
C LEU A 116 8.33 -20.26 7.01
N PHE A 117 9.51 -20.47 6.42
CA PHE A 117 10.43 -19.41 6.04
C PHE A 117 10.13 -18.89 4.63
N LEU A 118 10.34 -17.59 4.40
CA LEU A 118 10.31 -17.01 3.06
C LEU A 118 11.70 -17.12 2.42
N PRO A 119 11.84 -16.95 1.09
CA PRO A 119 13.15 -17.06 0.43
C PRO A 119 14.22 -16.11 1.00
N THR A 120 13.79 -14.96 1.54
CA THR A 120 14.63 -13.96 2.20
C THR A 120 14.64 -14.05 3.73
N SER A 121 14.01 -15.06 4.34
CA SER A 121 14.04 -15.26 5.79
C SER A 121 15.41 -15.71 6.28
N ASP A 122 15.70 -15.25 7.48
CA ASP A 122 16.78 -15.55 8.40
C ASP A 122 16.77 -17.02 8.91
N ILE A 123 17.87 -17.40 9.55
CA ILE A 123 18.01 -18.64 10.32
C ILE A 123 18.05 -18.27 11.82
N ASP A 124 17.03 -18.71 12.54
CA ASP A 124 16.96 -18.60 14.00
C ASP A 124 17.80 -19.71 14.67
N VAL A 125 18.88 -19.35 15.37
CA VAL A 125 19.79 -20.28 16.06
C VAL A 125 19.71 -20.11 17.58
N VAL A 126 19.58 -21.22 18.30
CA VAL A 126 19.61 -21.24 19.77
C VAL A 126 20.84 -22.01 20.27
N ILE A 127 21.47 -21.46 21.30
CA ILE A 127 22.53 -22.08 22.09
C ILE A 127 21.94 -22.34 23.49
N GLU A 128 21.68 -23.62 23.80
CA GLU A 128 21.22 -24.06 25.12
C GLU A 128 22.42 -24.56 25.94
N SER A 129 22.66 -24.00 27.12
CA SER A 129 23.79 -24.37 27.97
C SER A 129 23.56 -24.01 29.44
N ASP A 130 23.73 -25.00 30.32
CA ASP A 130 23.69 -24.84 31.78
C ASP A 130 24.90 -24.06 32.33
N LEU A 131 25.95 -23.87 31.51
CA LEU A 131 27.19 -23.16 31.85
C LEU A 131 27.16 -21.67 31.46
N VAL A 132 26.05 -21.18 30.90
CA VAL A 132 25.89 -19.77 30.54
C VAL A 132 25.33 -19.01 31.75
N SER A 133 26.04 -17.95 32.14
CA SER A 133 25.65 -17.00 33.21
C SER A 133 24.32 -16.30 32.93
N GLU A 134 23.77 -15.60 33.93
CA GLU A 134 22.58 -14.75 33.77
C GLU A 134 22.72 -13.77 32.60
N GLU A 135 23.93 -13.24 32.36
CA GLU A 135 24.26 -12.50 31.14
C GLU A 135 24.72 -13.44 30.00
N PRO A 136 24.10 -13.39 28.81
CA PRO A 136 24.47 -14.22 27.69
C PRO A 136 25.78 -13.73 27.02
N PRO A 137 26.72 -14.62 26.66
CA PRO A 137 28.06 -14.26 26.16
C PRO A 137 28.07 -13.90 24.66
N LEU A 138 27.25 -12.90 24.30
CA LEU A 138 27.03 -12.45 22.92
C LEU A 138 28.30 -11.93 22.25
N TRP A 139 29.07 -11.06 22.91
CA TRP A 139 30.28 -10.48 22.33
C TRP A 139 31.38 -11.52 22.08
N LYS A 140 31.60 -12.46 23.02
CA LYS A 140 32.52 -13.60 22.83
C LYS A 140 32.11 -14.44 21.61
N THR A 141 30.81 -14.64 21.43
CA THR A 141 30.25 -15.38 20.29
C THR A 141 30.44 -14.62 18.98
N ALA A 142 30.19 -13.31 18.97
CA ALA A 142 30.38 -12.46 17.80
C ALA A 142 31.85 -12.36 17.35
N VAL A 143 32.79 -12.23 18.29
CA VAL A 143 34.23 -12.21 17.99
C VAL A 143 34.66 -13.50 17.32
N ALA A 144 34.36 -14.66 17.89
CA ALA A 144 34.80 -15.95 17.35
C ALA A 144 34.14 -16.30 16.01
N LEU A 145 32.88 -15.89 15.78
CA LEU A 145 32.24 -16.00 14.45
C LEU A 145 32.95 -15.13 13.42
N LYS A 146 33.33 -13.90 13.77
CA LYS A 146 34.08 -12.99 12.90
C LYS A 146 35.48 -13.52 12.57
N GLU A 147 36.20 -14.02 13.58
CA GLU A 147 37.54 -14.61 13.43
C GLU A 147 37.54 -15.88 12.59
N SER A 148 36.43 -16.64 12.58
CA SER A 148 36.29 -17.82 11.71
C SER A 148 36.19 -17.50 10.21
N GLY A 149 36.00 -16.23 9.83
CA GLY A 149 35.99 -15.77 8.43
C GLY A 149 34.73 -16.10 7.63
N ILE A 150 33.71 -16.74 8.24
CA ILE A 150 32.45 -17.11 7.59
C ILE A 150 31.42 -15.97 7.54
N THR A 151 31.64 -14.88 8.27
CA THR A 151 30.75 -13.71 8.32
C THR A 151 31.15 -12.65 7.29
N GLU A 152 30.19 -12.10 6.55
CA GLU A 152 30.36 -10.82 5.85
C GLU A 152 30.16 -9.62 6.78
N SER A 153 29.11 -9.68 7.60
CA SER A 153 28.83 -8.68 8.62
C SER A 153 28.30 -9.36 9.88
N ILE A 154 28.50 -8.71 11.03
CA ILE A 154 28.09 -9.20 12.34
C ILE A 154 27.86 -8.03 13.30
N SER A 155 26.82 -8.12 14.12
CA SER A 155 26.46 -7.15 15.14
C SER A 155 25.83 -7.85 16.35
N VAL A 156 25.87 -7.19 17.50
CA VAL A 156 25.22 -7.65 18.73
C VAL A 156 24.12 -6.67 19.09
N LEU A 157 22.96 -7.20 19.45
CA LEU A 157 21.79 -6.48 19.93
C LEU A 157 21.54 -6.91 21.37
N ASP A 158 22.31 -6.36 22.30
CA ASP A 158 22.31 -6.67 23.73
C ASP A 158 21.14 -6.02 24.49
N LYS A 159 20.65 -4.87 24.04
CA LYS A 159 19.55 -4.11 24.66
C LYS A 159 18.13 -4.58 24.31
N ALA A 160 17.99 -5.63 23.52
CA ALA A 160 16.68 -6.16 23.11
C ALA A 160 16.06 -7.06 24.21
N PHE A 161 14.73 -7.23 24.21
CA PHE A 161 14.05 -8.14 25.16
C PHE A 161 14.54 -9.59 25.07
N VAL A 162 14.91 -10.03 23.86
CA VAL A 162 15.75 -11.22 23.65
C VAL A 162 17.08 -10.74 23.06
N PRO A 163 18.17 -10.73 23.84
CA PRO A 163 19.49 -10.35 23.34
C PRO A 163 20.02 -11.34 22.31
N ILE A 164 20.52 -10.84 21.17
CA ILE A 164 20.95 -11.67 20.03
C ILE A 164 22.24 -11.19 19.34
N VAL A 165 22.94 -12.12 18.69
CA VAL A 165 23.99 -11.83 17.70
C VAL A 165 23.37 -11.96 16.31
N LYS A 166 23.38 -10.89 15.51
CA LYS A 166 22.98 -10.93 14.10
C LYS A 166 24.21 -11.09 13.21
N MET A 167 24.17 -11.97 12.23
CA MET A 167 25.23 -12.08 11.22
C MET A 167 24.69 -12.31 9.80
N VAL A 168 25.53 -12.03 8.81
CA VAL A 168 25.31 -12.40 7.40
C VAL A 168 26.38 -13.39 6.99
N ASP A 169 25.96 -14.54 6.46
CA ASP A 169 26.84 -15.54 5.89
C ASP A 169 27.54 -15.03 4.63
N LYS A 170 28.86 -15.14 4.60
CA LYS A 170 29.72 -14.53 3.58
C LYS A 170 29.46 -15.03 2.16
N ASP A 171 29.19 -16.32 2.01
CA ASP A 171 29.07 -16.98 0.70
C ASP A 171 27.64 -16.91 0.16
N THR A 172 26.65 -17.10 1.03
CA THR A 172 25.25 -17.28 0.65
C THR A 172 24.38 -16.03 0.85
N LYS A 173 24.89 -15.02 1.57
CA LYS A 173 24.16 -13.80 1.96
C LYS A 173 22.91 -14.06 2.81
N ILE A 174 22.84 -15.23 3.45
CA ILE A 174 21.77 -15.60 4.36
C ILE A 174 22.02 -14.94 5.72
N TYR A 175 20.97 -14.35 6.29
CA TYR A 175 20.98 -13.74 7.62
C TYR A 175 20.79 -14.82 8.70
N LEU A 176 21.44 -14.65 9.85
CA LEU A 176 21.24 -15.49 11.03
C LEU A 176 21.08 -14.64 12.29
N ASP A 177 20.16 -15.06 13.15
CA ASP A 177 19.92 -14.51 14.47
C ASP A 177 20.26 -15.58 15.52
N ILE A 178 21.28 -15.33 16.33
CA ILE A 178 21.81 -16.29 17.31
C ILE A 178 21.44 -15.82 18.72
N SER A 179 20.76 -16.69 19.47
CA SER A 179 20.23 -16.41 20.82
C SER A 179 20.67 -17.48 21.83
N PHE A 180 20.63 -17.14 23.12
CA PHE A 180 21.00 -18.04 24.22
C PHE A 180 19.78 -18.43 25.07
N ASN A 181 19.67 -19.71 25.43
CA ASN A 181 18.68 -20.25 26.36
C ASN A 181 17.21 -19.86 26.06
N THR A 182 16.87 -19.62 24.78
CA THR A 182 15.52 -19.27 24.29
C THR A 182 14.61 -20.49 24.16
N VAL A 183 14.49 -21.28 25.24
CA VAL A 183 13.73 -22.55 25.30
C VAL A 183 12.29 -22.41 24.76
N GLN A 184 11.67 -21.24 24.92
CA GLN A 184 10.35 -20.92 24.38
C GLN A 184 10.29 -21.07 22.85
N GLY A 185 11.31 -20.62 22.10
CA GLY A 185 11.33 -20.66 20.64
C GLY A 185 11.27 -22.09 20.08
N VAL A 186 11.89 -23.05 20.76
CA VAL A 186 11.85 -24.48 20.40
C VAL A 186 10.46 -25.07 20.70
N ARG A 187 9.86 -24.73 21.85
CA ARG A 187 8.50 -25.19 22.21
C ARG A 187 7.45 -24.62 21.28
N SER A 188 7.53 -23.33 20.94
CA SER A 188 6.65 -22.67 19.96
C SER A 188 6.76 -23.34 18.59
N ALA A 189 7.97 -23.70 18.14
CA ALA A 189 8.16 -24.39 16.86
C ALA A 189 7.47 -25.77 16.82
N LYS A 190 7.55 -26.56 17.90
CA LYS A 190 6.81 -27.84 18.00
C LYS A 190 5.29 -27.63 17.99
N PHE A 191 4.79 -26.69 18.80
CA PHE A 191 3.36 -26.34 18.82
C PHE A 191 2.84 -25.93 17.44
N ILE A 192 3.63 -25.19 16.65
CA ILE A 192 3.27 -24.80 15.28
C ILE A 192 3.18 -26.02 14.35
N GLU A 193 4.06 -27.01 14.46
CA GLU A 193 3.93 -28.26 13.69
C GLU A 193 2.67 -29.05 14.07
N ASP A 194 2.35 -29.16 15.36
CA ASP A 194 1.12 -29.80 15.83
C ASP A 194 -0.12 -29.06 15.27
N MET A 195 -0.09 -27.73 15.22
CA MET A 195 -1.15 -26.90 14.63
C MET A 195 -1.21 -26.99 13.09
N LYS A 196 -0.08 -27.15 12.38
CA LYS A 196 -0.07 -27.41 10.93
C LYS A 196 -0.66 -28.78 10.59
N MET A 197 -0.39 -29.81 11.40
CA MET A 197 -1.02 -31.12 11.25
C MET A 197 -2.53 -31.06 11.53
N ARG A 198 -2.96 -30.27 12.52
CA ARG A 198 -4.38 -30.06 12.81
C ARG A 198 -5.08 -29.19 11.76
N TYR A 199 -4.40 -28.25 11.15
CA TYR A 199 -4.95 -27.31 10.15
C TYR A 199 -4.05 -27.21 8.91
N PRO A 200 -4.16 -28.13 7.93
CA PRO A 200 -3.32 -28.13 6.73
C PRO A 200 -3.38 -26.83 5.90
N VAL A 201 -4.48 -26.09 5.99
CA VAL A 201 -4.66 -24.76 5.36
C VAL A 201 -3.84 -23.63 6.01
N LEU A 202 -3.25 -23.87 7.19
CA LEU A 202 -2.48 -22.86 7.93
C LEU A 202 -1.19 -22.46 7.19
N GLU A 203 -0.41 -23.43 6.70
CA GLU A 203 0.89 -23.17 6.05
C GLU A 203 0.78 -22.23 4.82
N PRO A 204 -0.16 -22.43 3.87
CA PRO A 204 -0.38 -21.48 2.77
C PRO A 204 -0.73 -20.07 3.24
N LEU A 205 -1.67 -19.93 4.18
CA LEU A 205 -2.08 -18.61 4.70
C LEU A 205 -0.93 -17.89 5.39
N VAL A 206 -0.15 -18.61 6.21
CA VAL A 206 1.03 -18.05 6.88
C VAL A 206 2.03 -17.52 5.86
N LEU A 207 2.40 -18.29 4.83
CA LEU A 207 3.39 -17.81 3.85
C LEU A 207 2.89 -16.59 3.06
N VAL A 208 1.63 -16.60 2.61
CA VAL A 208 1.02 -15.48 1.86
C VAL A 208 0.94 -14.22 2.73
N LEU A 209 0.45 -14.33 3.97
CA LEU A 209 0.30 -13.18 4.87
C LEU A 209 1.63 -12.71 5.46
N LYS A 210 2.61 -13.60 5.66
CA LYS A 210 3.97 -13.23 6.05
C LYS A 210 4.65 -12.43 4.93
N GLN A 211 4.47 -12.81 3.66
CA GLN A 211 4.93 -12.01 2.51
C GLN A 211 4.20 -10.66 2.45
N PHE A 212 2.88 -10.64 2.67
CA PHE A 212 2.04 -9.44 2.68
C PHE A 212 2.49 -8.38 3.70
N LEU A 213 2.86 -8.81 4.92
CA LEU A 213 3.36 -7.92 5.96
C LEU A 213 4.84 -7.55 5.74
N MET A 214 5.66 -8.49 5.26
CA MET A 214 7.09 -8.25 5.03
C MET A 214 7.34 -7.18 3.96
N GLN A 215 6.61 -7.21 2.84
CA GLN A 215 6.76 -6.17 1.81
C GLN A 215 6.35 -4.77 2.29
N ARG A 216 5.56 -4.68 3.38
CA ARG A 216 5.11 -3.43 4.02
C ARG A 216 5.97 -3.04 5.23
N GLN A 217 7.00 -3.81 5.56
CA GLN A 217 7.82 -3.66 6.78
C GLN A 217 7.02 -3.78 8.09
N LEU A 218 5.83 -4.38 8.03
CA LEU A 218 4.91 -4.57 9.16
C LEU A 218 5.12 -5.91 9.90
N ASN A 219 6.18 -6.65 9.56
CA ASN A 219 6.50 -7.98 10.12
C ASN A 219 7.56 -7.95 11.24
N GLN A 220 8.03 -6.77 11.65
CA GLN A 220 9.08 -6.60 12.66
C GLN A 220 8.52 -6.00 13.95
N VAL A 221 8.78 -6.66 15.08
CA VAL A 221 8.32 -6.21 16.40
C VAL A 221 9.04 -4.93 16.85
N PHE A 222 10.30 -4.76 16.44
CA PHE A 222 11.11 -3.58 16.75
C PHE A 222 10.47 -2.27 16.25
N THR A 223 9.84 -2.31 15.08
CA THR A 223 9.07 -1.19 14.49
C THR A 223 7.58 -1.21 14.88
N GLY A 224 7.20 -2.01 15.87
CA GLY A 224 5.82 -2.15 16.35
C GLY A 224 4.90 -2.98 15.46
N GLY A 225 5.42 -3.64 14.43
CA GLY A 225 4.68 -4.54 13.57
C GLY A 225 4.27 -5.86 14.25
N LEU A 226 3.63 -6.73 13.48
CA LEU A 226 3.17 -8.04 13.93
C LEU A 226 4.30 -9.08 13.85
N SER A 227 4.55 -9.80 14.94
CA SER A 227 5.54 -10.89 14.96
C SER A 227 5.07 -12.07 14.09
N SER A 228 6.02 -12.85 13.54
CA SER A 228 5.66 -14.08 12.79
C SER A 228 4.87 -15.07 13.65
N TYR A 229 5.18 -15.16 14.96
CA TYR A 229 4.41 -16.01 15.87
C TYR A 229 3.01 -15.46 16.14
N GLY A 230 2.87 -14.15 16.37
CA GLY A 230 1.57 -13.48 16.55
C GLY A 230 0.65 -13.64 15.34
N LEU A 231 1.18 -13.51 14.11
CA LEU A 231 0.44 -13.81 12.89
C LEU A 231 -0.07 -15.27 12.85
N ILE A 232 0.77 -16.23 13.22
CA ILE A 232 0.39 -17.64 13.26
C ILE A 232 -0.70 -17.88 14.33
N LEU A 233 -0.60 -17.27 15.50
CA LEU A 233 -1.64 -17.38 16.55
C LEU A 233 -2.97 -16.72 16.13
N MET A 234 -2.94 -15.56 15.45
CA MET A 234 -4.13 -14.94 14.87
C MET A 234 -4.80 -15.85 13.83
N LEU A 235 -4.01 -16.52 12.99
CA LEU A 235 -4.49 -17.49 12.01
C LEU A 235 -5.08 -18.75 12.67
N ILE A 236 -4.42 -19.29 13.71
CA ILE A 236 -4.96 -20.43 14.47
C ILE A 236 -6.29 -20.06 15.11
N SER A 237 -6.38 -18.90 15.79
CA SER A 237 -7.62 -18.40 16.38
C SER A 237 -8.74 -18.23 15.36
N PHE A 238 -8.42 -17.72 14.17
CA PHE A 238 -9.37 -17.59 13.06
C PHE A 238 -9.86 -18.94 12.53
N LEU A 239 -8.98 -19.94 12.37
CA LEU A 239 -9.36 -21.28 11.91
C LEU A 239 -10.12 -22.08 12.97
N GLN A 240 -9.86 -21.80 14.25
CA GLN A 240 -10.57 -22.35 15.42
C GLN A 240 -12.00 -21.80 15.55
N LEU A 241 -12.19 -20.50 15.30
CA LEU A 241 -13.44 -19.78 15.59
C LEU A 241 -14.23 -19.42 14.33
N HIS A 242 -13.91 -20.01 13.17
CA HIS A 242 -14.62 -19.71 11.93
C HIS A 242 -16.08 -20.21 12.00
N PRO A 243 -17.08 -19.32 11.85
CA PRO A 243 -18.47 -19.66 12.19
C PRO A 243 -19.11 -20.65 11.22
N SER A 244 -18.61 -20.77 9.99
CA SER A 244 -19.29 -21.49 8.92
C SER A 244 -18.67 -22.86 8.59
N TYR A 245 -17.50 -23.19 9.15
CA TYR A 245 -16.76 -24.41 8.77
C TYR A 245 -15.69 -24.82 9.80
N ASP A 246 -15.63 -26.09 10.16
CA ASP A 246 -14.49 -26.65 10.89
C ASP A 246 -13.34 -26.98 9.92
N TYR A 247 -12.22 -26.27 10.04
CA TYR A 247 -11.02 -26.49 9.24
C TYR A 247 -10.10 -27.60 9.78
N SER A 248 -10.48 -28.28 10.86
CA SER A 248 -9.74 -29.40 11.44
C SER A 248 -9.50 -30.51 10.42
N TYR A 249 -8.23 -30.83 10.19
CA TYR A 249 -7.73 -31.84 9.26
C TYR A 249 -8.13 -31.63 7.79
N LYS A 250 -8.64 -30.43 7.44
CA LYS A 250 -9.10 -30.13 6.09
C LYS A 250 -7.96 -29.79 5.14
N GLY A 251 -7.91 -30.50 4.03
CA GLY A 251 -6.89 -30.36 3.00
C GLY A 251 -7.04 -29.07 2.20
N ILE A 252 -5.92 -28.63 1.62
CA ILE A 252 -5.85 -27.45 0.74
C ILE A 252 -6.75 -27.61 -0.51
N THR A 253 -7.04 -28.85 -0.91
CA THR A 253 -7.95 -29.22 -2.01
C THR A 253 -9.44 -29.21 -1.63
N GLU A 254 -9.77 -29.29 -0.34
CA GLU A 254 -11.16 -29.29 0.16
C GLU A 254 -11.69 -27.89 0.44
N VAL A 255 -10.81 -26.89 0.52
CA VAL A 255 -11.11 -25.56 1.04
C VAL A 255 -10.82 -24.48 -0.01
N ASN A 256 -11.79 -23.59 -0.25
CA ASN A 256 -11.54 -22.41 -1.07
C ASN A 256 -10.66 -21.41 -0.31
N MET A 257 -9.34 -21.57 -0.47
CA MET A 257 -8.31 -20.70 0.11
C MET A 257 -8.50 -19.21 -0.21
N GLY A 258 -9.09 -18.86 -1.36
CA GLY A 258 -9.35 -17.46 -1.73
C GLY A 258 -10.42 -16.82 -0.85
N VAL A 259 -11.53 -17.52 -0.60
CA VAL A 259 -12.56 -17.12 0.38
C VAL A 259 -11.98 -17.09 1.79
N LEU A 260 -11.15 -18.07 2.15
CA LEU A 260 -10.53 -18.13 3.47
C LEU A 260 -9.59 -16.93 3.74
N LEU A 261 -8.83 -16.50 2.73
CA LEU A 261 -8.03 -15.28 2.79
C LEU A 261 -8.91 -14.03 2.95
N LEU A 262 -9.99 -13.91 2.16
CA LEU A 262 -10.91 -12.77 2.28
C LEU A 262 -11.54 -12.69 3.68
N ASN A 263 -12.04 -13.81 4.22
CA ASN A 263 -12.63 -13.87 5.55
C ASN A 263 -11.63 -13.48 6.65
N PHE A 264 -10.35 -13.88 6.53
CA PHE A 264 -9.30 -13.47 7.46
C PHE A 264 -9.05 -11.96 7.40
N LEU A 265 -8.95 -11.40 6.19
CA LEU A 265 -8.71 -9.97 5.96
C LEU A 265 -9.89 -9.11 6.41
N GLN A 266 -11.12 -9.60 6.24
CA GLN A 266 -12.35 -8.97 6.74
C GLN A 266 -12.37 -8.95 8.27
N LEU A 267 -12.19 -10.11 8.91
CA LEU A 267 -12.20 -10.23 10.37
C LEU A 267 -11.17 -9.28 11.01
N TYR A 268 -9.90 -9.41 10.65
CA TYR A 268 -8.82 -8.64 11.29
C TYR A 268 -8.60 -7.25 10.68
N GLY A 269 -9.25 -6.92 9.57
CA GLY A 269 -9.29 -5.55 9.03
C GLY A 269 -10.41 -4.71 9.63
N GLN A 270 -11.61 -5.29 9.78
CA GLN A 270 -12.85 -4.55 10.02
C GLN A 270 -13.60 -4.96 11.29
N GLU A 271 -13.76 -6.27 11.54
CA GLU A 271 -14.73 -6.76 12.53
C GLU A 271 -14.12 -6.98 13.92
N PHE A 272 -12.83 -7.31 14.01
CA PHE A 272 -12.18 -7.66 15.26
C PHE A 272 -11.98 -6.45 16.18
N ASN A 273 -12.59 -6.49 17.37
CA ASN A 273 -12.50 -5.41 18.35
C ASN A 273 -11.19 -5.46 19.15
N TYR A 274 -10.11 -4.95 18.57
CA TYR A 274 -8.80 -4.77 19.21
C TYR A 274 -8.86 -4.08 20.59
N MET A 275 -9.82 -3.18 20.82
CA MET A 275 -9.90 -2.45 22.09
C MET A 275 -10.37 -3.35 23.24
N LYS A 276 -11.36 -4.22 23.02
CA LYS A 276 -12.03 -4.99 24.08
C LYS A 276 -11.78 -6.50 24.07
N THR A 277 -11.32 -7.05 22.95
CA THR A 277 -11.19 -8.49 22.75
C THR A 277 -9.72 -8.93 22.80
N ALA A 278 -9.46 -10.05 23.47
CA ALA A 278 -8.19 -10.76 23.44
C ALA A 278 -8.36 -12.16 22.86
N LEU A 279 -7.28 -12.69 22.26
CA LEU A 279 -7.25 -14.02 21.65
C LEU A 279 -6.74 -15.07 22.63
N ARG A 280 -7.57 -16.06 22.94
CA ARG A 280 -7.19 -17.29 23.66
C ARG A 280 -7.06 -18.43 22.64
N ILE A 281 -5.95 -19.16 22.68
CA ILE A 281 -5.58 -20.16 21.65
C ILE A 281 -5.77 -21.61 22.12
N HIS A 282 -5.71 -21.86 23.42
CA HIS A 282 -5.88 -23.20 23.99
C HIS A 282 -7.36 -23.63 23.98
N SER A 283 -7.62 -24.91 24.28
CA SER A 283 -8.98 -25.49 24.42
C SER A 283 -9.92 -25.31 23.21
N GLY A 284 -9.37 -25.19 21.99
CA GLY A 284 -10.15 -24.97 20.78
C GLY A 284 -10.38 -23.50 20.41
N GLY A 285 -9.78 -22.57 21.16
CA GLY A 285 -9.82 -21.13 20.88
C GLY A 285 -11.00 -20.41 21.54
N ALA A 286 -10.83 -19.13 21.87
CA ALA A 286 -11.91 -18.25 22.30
C ALA A 286 -11.58 -16.76 22.09
N TYR A 287 -12.62 -15.96 21.86
CA TYR A 287 -12.58 -14.51 22.05
C TYR A 287 -13.02 -14.20 23.47
N VAL A 288 -12.18 -13.51 24.23
CA VAL A 288 -12.45 -13.20 25.65
C VAL A 288 -12.30 -11.71 25.93
N CYS A 289 -12.89 -11.26 27.02
CA CYS A 289 -12.74 -9.88 27.46
C CYS A 289 -11.28 -9.63 27.84
N LYS A 290 -10.71 -8.56 27.31
CA LYS A 290 -9.31 -8.17 27.57
C LYS A 290 -9.03 -7.99 29.07
N ASP A 291 -9.99 -7.42 29.81
CA ASP A 291 -9.88 -7.18 31.25
C ASP A 291 -9.74 -8.50 32.05
N GLU A 292 -10.39 -9.60 31.62
CA GLU A 292 -10.23 -10.94 32.22
C GLU A 292 -8.77 -11.41 32.12
N ILE A 293 -8.18 -11.27 30.95
CA ILE A 293 -6.78 -11.64 30.71
C ILE A 293 -5.82 -10.71 31.47
N LEU A 294 -6.08 -9.40 31.51
CA LEU A 294 -5.19 -8.46 32.21
C LEU A 294 -5.15 -8.67 33.72
N VAL A 295 -6.27 -9.07 34.32
CA VAL A 295 -6.32 -9.52 35.73
C VAL A 295 -5.47 -10.77 35.93
N GLN A 296 -5.57 -11.76 35.05
CA GLN A 296 -4.73 -12.99 35.10
C GLN A 296 -3.24 -12.70 34.87
N MET A 297 -2.92 -11.71 34.03
CA MET A 297 -1.55 -11.24 33.76
C MET A 297 -0.97 -10.35 34.87
N ASN A 298 -1.80 -9.92 35.84
CA ASN A 298 -1.45 -9.07 36.98
C ASN A 298 -0.68 -7.79 36.58
N ARG A 299 -1.04 -7.18 35.44
CA ARG A 299 -0.38 -5.98 34.88
C ARG A 299 -1.37 -5.11 34.09
N PRO A 300 -1.30 -3.77 34.20
CA PRO A 300 -1.96 -2.88 33.24
C PRO A 300 -1.32 -3.03 31.86
N SER A 301 -2.12 -3.17 30.81
CA SER A 301 -1.63 -3.15 29.43
C SER A 301 -2.43 -2.19 28.55
N ASN A 302 -1.72 -1.25 27.94
CA ASN A 302 -2.23 -0.42 26.86
C ASN A 302 -1.99 -1.05 25.47
N SER A 303 -1.64 -2.35 25.39
CA SER A 303 -1.44 -3.05 24.12
C SER A 303 -2.75 -3.07 23.32
N MET A 304 -2.72 -2.67 22.05
CA MET A 304 -3.93 -2.74 21.19
C MET A 304 -4.23 -4.18 20.74
N LEU A 305 -3.21 -5.01 20.54
CA LEU A 305 -3.39 -6.45 20.33
C LEU A 305 -3.07 -7.18 21.63
N CYS A 306 -3.94 -8.12 22.03
CA CYS A 306 -3.70 -9.01 23.15
C CYS A 306 -3.91 -10.46 22.70
N ILE A 307 -2.88 -11.29 22.84
CA ILE A 307 -2.89 -12.72 22.48
C ILE A 307 -2.24 -13.50 23.61
N GLU A 308 -3.00 -14.40 24.21
CA GLU A 308 -2.53 -15.33 25.24
C GLU A 308 -1.54 -16.33 24.62
N ASP A 309 -0.31 -16.38 25.16
CA ASP A 309 0.69 -17.38 24.77
C ASP A 309 0.23 -18.78 25.23
N PRO A 310 -0.09 -19.73 24.30
CA PRO A 310 -0.57 -21.06 24.68
C PRO A 310 0.48 -21.92 25.41
N LEU A 311 1.74 -21.47 25.46
CA LEU A 311 2.85 -22.17 26.12
C LEU A 311 3.34 -21.45 27.38
N GLN A 312 2.91 -20.21 27.63
CA GLN A 312 3.29 -19.43 28.81
C GLN A 312 2.11 -18.61 29.32
N PRO A 313 1.29 -19.17 30.24
CA PRO A 313 0.22 -18.44 30.90
C PRO A 313 0.70 -17.11 31.49
N GLY A 314 -0.06 -16.04 31.26
CA GLY A 314 0.31 -14.68 31.69
C GLY A 314 1.20 -13.90 30.72
N ASN A 315 1.65 -14.49 29.60
CA ASN A 315 2.39 -13.78 28.55
C ASN A 315 1.48 -13.27 27.42
N ASP A 316 1.64 -12.00 27.04
CA ASP A 316 0.90 -11.37 25.93
C ASP A 316 1.83 -11.22 24.71
N ILE A 317 1.58 -12.02 23.67
CA ILE A 317 2.34 -11.99 22.42
C ILE A 317 2.06 -10.72 21.60
N GLY A 318 0.88 -10.11 21.77
CA GLY A 318 0.47 -8.88 21.09
C GLY A 318 1.11 -7.61 21.67
N ARG A 319 1.65 -7.69 22.89
CA ARG A 319 2.14 -6.54 23.68
C ARG A 319 3.07 -5.59 22.93
N CYS A 320 4.00 -6.14 22.17
CA CYS A 320 5.04 -5.35 21.49
C CYS A 320 4.59 -4.82 20.11
N SER A 321 3.46 -5.28 19.57
CA SER A 321 2.88 -4.83 18.30
C SER A 321 2.11 -3.51 18.44
N HIS A 322 2.80 -2.47 18.90
CA HIS A 322 2.21 -1.15 19.17
C HIS A 322 1.66 -0.44 17.92
N ASN A 323 2.15 -0.78 16.72
CA ASN A 323 1.66 -0.27 15.44
C ASN A 323 0.64 -1.20 14.76
N ILE A 324 -0.06 -2.06 15.51
CA ILE A 324 -1.08 -2.99 14.96
C ILE A 324 -2.21 -2.28 14.18
N GLN A 325 -2.47 -0.98 14.41
CA GLN A 325 -3.44 -0.23 13.59
C GLN A 325 -3.01 -0.13 12.11
N LEU A 326 -1.70 -0.06 11.81
CA LEU A 326 -1.20 -0.10 10.42
C LEU A 326 -1.40 -1.50 9.80
N VAL A 327 -1.29 -2.56 10.61
CA VAL A 327 -1.59 -3.93 10.19
C VAL A 327 -3.08 -4.11 9.91
N ARG A 328 -3.95 -3.59 10.78
CA ARG A 328 -5.41 -3.56 10.59
C ARG A 328 -5.78 -2.83 9.30
N GLN A 329 -5.30 -1.61 9.10
CA GLN A 329 -5.52 -0.81 7.89
C GLN A 329 -5.00 -1.52 6.63
N ALA A 330 -3.84 -2.19 6.71
CA ALA A 330 -3.33 -2.97 5.58
C ALA A 330 -4.25 -4.15 5.23
N PHE A 331 -4.75 -4.91 6.21
CA PHE A 331 -5.70 -6.00 5.99
C PHE A 331 -7.04 -5.50 5.41
N GLU A 332 -7.58 -4.42 5.97
CA GLU A 332 -8.81 -3.75 5.50
C GLU A 332 -8.67 -3.29 4.03
N HIS A 333 -7.57 -2.60 3.70
CA HIS A 333 -7.30 -2.17 2.33
C HIS A 333 -7.13 -3.35 1.37
N ALA A 334 -6.52 -4.45 1.81
CA ALA A 334 -6.36 -5.66 1.00
C ALA A 334 -7.70 -6.37 0.75
N PHE A 335 -8.58 -6.44 1.75
CA PHE A 335 -9.93 -6.97 1.61
C PHE A 335 -10.74 -6.17 0.58
N PHE A 336 -10.84 -4.85 0.74
CA PHE A 336 -11.55 -3.99 -0.20
C PHE A 336 -10.98 -4.07 -1.62
N THR A 337 -9.65 -4.06 -1.77
CA THR A 337 -8.98 -4.15 -3.08
C THR A 337 -9.33 -5.44 -3.83
N LEU A 338 -9.36 -6.58 -3.13
CA LEU A 338 -9.76 -7.86 -3.74
C LEU A 338 -11.26 -7.91 -4.03
N CYS A 339 -12.12 -7.48 -3.09
CA CYS A 339 -13.57 -7.48 -3.28
C CYS A 339 -14.03 -6.55 -4.42
N ALA A 340 -13.37 -5.41 -4.63
CA ALA A 340 -13.64 -4.48 -5.72
C ALA A 340 -13.47 -5.08 -7.13
N VAL A 341 -12.83 -6.25 -7.27
CA VAL A 341 -12.76 -6.99 -8.54
C VAL A 341 -14.09 -7.71 -8.84
N PHE A 342 -14.74 -8.25 -7.81
CA PHE A 342 -15.95 -9.06 -7.94
C PHE A 342 -17.23 -8.21 -8.06
N VAL A 343 -17.26 -7.03 -7.42
CA VAL A 343 -18.47 -6.20 -7.24
C VAL A 343 -18.75 -5.19 -8.39
N ARG A 344 -17.88 -5.09 -9.40
CA ARG A 344 -18.04 -4.07 -10.48
C ARG A 344 -19.36 -4.21 -11.29
N PRO A 345 -20.08 -3.09 -11.57
CA PRO A 345 -21.27 -3.07 -12.43
C PRO A 345 -21.02 -3.69 -13.81
N ARG A 346 -22.00 -4.42 -14.35
CA ARG A 346 -21.83 -5.29 -15.54
C ARG A 346 -21.22 -4.57 -16.74
N GLU A 347 -21.66 -3.34 -17.02
CA GLU A 347 -21.30 -2.54 -18.19
C GLU A 347 -19.80 -2.16 -18.19
N TYR A 348 -19.31 -1.55 -17.12
CA TYR A 348 -17.87 -1.29 -16.94
C TYR A 348 -17.06 -2.58 -16.74
N SER A 349 -17.66 -3.62 -16.15
CA SER A 349 -16.99 -4.89 -15.94
C SER A 349 -16.61 -5.57 -17.24
N ALA A 350 -17.43 -5.51 -18.29
CA ALA A 350 -17.17 -6.23 -19.54
C ALA A 350 -15.86 -5.77 -20.19
N ILE A 351 -15.67 -4.45 -20.33
CA ILE A 351 -14.49 -3.86 -20.96
C ILE A 351 -13.25 -4.03 -20.07
N TRP A 352 -13.38 -3.82 -18.76
CA TRP A 352 -12.24 -3.97 -17.85
C TRP A 352 -11.83 -5.45 -17.68
N ARG A 353 -12.78 -6.39 -17.51
CA ARG A 353 -12.49 -7.83 -17.40
C ARG A 353 -11.92 -8.40 -18.71
N ALA A 354 -12.30 -7.84 -19.86
CA ALA A 354 -11.70 -8.21 -21.16
C ALA A 354 -10.24 -7.71 -21.30
N ARG A 355 -9.91 -6.54 -20.74
CA ARG A 355 -8.57 -5.91 -20.80
C ARG A 355 -7.66 -6.18 -19.60
N TYR A 356 -8.17 -6.75 -18.51
CA TYR A 356 -7.36 -7.05 -17.34
C TYR A 356 -6.60 -8.37 -17.54
N HIS A 357 -5.29 -8.23 -17.74
CA HIS A 357 -4.34 -9.34 -17.88
C HIS A 357 -3.44 -9.51 -16.63
N GLY A 358 -3.72 -8.78 -15.55
CA GLY A 358 -2.97 -8.83 -14.29
C GLY A 358 -3.34 -10.03 -13.41
N SER A 359 -2.67 -10.15 -12.27
CA SER A 359 -2.95 -11.17 -11.25
C SER A 359 -3.73 -10.56 -10.08
N LEU A 360 -4.73 -11.27 -9.56
CA LEU A 360 -5.57 -10.80 -8.46
C LEU A 360 -4.75 -10.48 -7.21
N LEU A 361 -3.80 -11.35 -6.87
CA LEU A 361 -2.95 -11.15 -5.70
C LEU A 361 -1.91 -10.05 -5.96
N SER A 362 -1.52 -9.77 -7.20
CA SER A 362 -0.59 -8.66 -7.51
C SER A 362 -1.16 -7.27 -7.16
N LEU A 363 -2.48 -7.16 -6.95
CA LEU A 363 -3.12 -5.95 -6.42
C LEU A 363 -2.77 -5.67 -4.94
N ILE A 364 -2.42 -6.70 -4.17
CA ILE A 364 -2.14 -6.59 -2.72
C ILE A 364 -0.72 -7.07 -2.34
N LEU A 365 -0.04 -7.79 -3.23
CA LEU A 365 1.25 -8.44 -3.04
C LEU A 365 2.24 -8.09 -4.15
N HIS A 366 3.46 -7.77 -3.75
CA HIS A 366 4.58 -7.47 -4.64
C HIS A 366 5.79 -8.30 -4.20
N ILE A 367 6.32 -9.10 -5.12
CA ILE A 367 7.55 -9.86 -4.93
C ILE A 367 8.70 -9.00 -5.44
N SER A 368 9.68 -8.75 -4.58
CA SER A 368 10.81 -7.90 -4.94
C SER A 368 11.69 -8.55 -6.02
N PRO A 369 12.28 -7.77 -6.95
CA PRO A 369 13.27 -8.29 -7.89
C PRO A 369 14.44 -9.01 -7.21
N ARG A 370 14.85 -8.60 -6.00
CA ARG A 370 15.84 -9.31 -5.18
C ARG A 370 15.43 -10.75 -4.88
N MET A 371 14.17 -11.00 -4.54
CA MET A 371 13.67 -12.35 -4.25
C MET A 371 13.61 -13.22 -5.52
N ILE A 372 13.21 -12.63 -6.66
CA ILE A 372 13.21 -13.31 -7.97
C ILE A 372 14.65 -13.66 -8.37
N ARG A 373 15.58 -12.70 -8.28
CA ARG A 373 17.02 -12.91 -8.56
C ARG A 373 17.63 -14.00 -7.67
N TYR A 374 17.36 -13.98 -6.36
CA TYR A 374 17.84 -15.01 -5.43
C TYR A 374 17.40 -16.42 -5.84
N ARG A 375 16.12 -16.59 -6.22
CA ARG A 375 15.60 -17.90 -6.64
C ARG A 375 16.08 -18.34 -8.01
N ASN A 376 16.26 -17.40 -8.94
CA ASN A 376 16.86 -17.70 -10.24
C ASN A 376 18.35 -18.07 -10.10
N TRP A 377 19.08 -17.38 -9.20
CA TRP A 377 20.47 -17.70 -8.85
C TRP A 377 20.61 -19.10 -8.24
N LEU A 378 19.73 -19.47 -7.30
CA LEU A 378 19.70 -20.83 -6.72
C LEU A 378 19.49 -21.90 -7.79
N LYS A 379 18.50 -21.73 -8.67
CA LYS A 379 18.25 -22.65 -9.80
C LYS A 379 19.46 -22.74 -10.73
N GLY A 380 20.06 -21.60 -11.08
CA GLY A 380 21.20 -21.53 -12.00
C GLY A 380 22.47 -22.19 -11.48
N ARG A 381 22.79 -22.07 -10.18
CA ARG A 381 23.99 -22.69 -9.58
C ARG A 381 23.83 -24.19 -9.29
N VAL A 382 22.64 -24.68 -9.01
CA VAL A 382 22.47 -26.10 -8.68
C VAL A 382 22.32 -26.97 -9.92
N LEU A 383 21.72 -26.44 -10.99
CA LEU A 383 21.75 -27.10 -12.30
C LEU A 383 23.17 -27.15 -12.91
N SER A 384 24.12 -26.33 -12.45
CA SER A 384 25.54 -26.47 -12.81
C SER A 384 26.31 -27.45 -11.91
N ASP A 385 26.00 -27.52 -10.62
CA ASP A 385 26.71 -28.38 -9.67
C ASP A 385 26.23 -29.85 -9.73
N GLU A 386 24.95 -30.12 -9.97
CA GLU A 386 24.37 -31.48 -10.02
C GLU A 386 24.80 -32.32 -11.25
N LEU A 387 25.55 -31.74 -12.19
CA LEU A 387 26.20 -32.44 -13.31
C LEU A 387 27.70 -32.70 -13.09
N SER A 388 28.24 -32.45 -11.90
CA SER A 388 29.68 -32.57 -11.60
C SER A 388 30.04 -33.71 -10.63
N MET A 389 29.86 -34.96 -11.08
CA MET A 389 30.65 -36.11 -10.60
C MET A 389 31.69 -36.49 -11.67
N PRO A 390 32.91 -36.92 -11.28
CA PRO A 390 34.10 -36.68 -12.09
C PRO A 390 34.32 -37.72 -13.20
N ILE A 391 34.72 -37.23 -14.38
CA ILE A 391 35.36 -38.01 -15.45
C ILE A 391 36.68 -37.31 -15.81
N GLU A 392 37.68 -38.10 -16.19
CA GLU A 392 39.09 -37.74 -16.13
C GLU A 392 39.64 -36.94 -17.33
N SER A 393 40.57 -36.03 -17.01
CA SER A 393 41.81 -35.75 -17.77
C SER A 393 41.82 -34.88 -19.05
N LEU A 394 42.98 -34.24 -19.20
CA LEU A 394 43.63 -33.70 -20.40
C LEU A 394 43.33 -32.27 -20.91
N SER A 395 44.40 -31.48 -20.80
CA SER A 395 44.81 -30.23 -21.46
C SER A 395 44.64 -30.21 -23.01
N THR A 396 44.83 -29.12 -23.78
CA THR A 396 45.91 -28.11 -23.73
C THR A 396 45.68 -26.93 -24.71
N MET A 397 45.99 -25.69 -24.28
CA MET A 397 46.58 -24.52 -25.01
C MET A 397 46.03 -23.87 -26.31
N ALA A 398 46.22 -22.52 -26.33
CA ALA A 398 46.61 -21.62 -27.45
C ALA A 398 45.56 -21.23 -28.53
N SER A 399 45.68 -20.10 -29.25
CA SER A 399 46.28 -18.76 -29.01
C SER A 399 45.88 -17.80 -30.16
N HIS A 400 46.10 -16.47 -29.99
CA HIS A 400 46.06 -15.42 -31.05
C HIS A 400 44.69 -15.15 -31.72
N SER A 401 44.41 -14.00 -32.35
CA SER A 401 45.11 -12.70 -32.44
C SER A 401 44.10 -11.57 -32.72
N SER A 402 44.47 -10.35 -32.35
CA SER A 402 43.79 -9.11 -32.73
C SER A 402 43.66 -8.91 -34.24
N ASN A 403 42.56 -8.28 -34.68
CA ASN A 403 42.63 -7.32 -35.79
C ASN A 403 41.66 -6.15 -35.54
N SER A 404 42.20 -4.94 -35.64
CA SER A 404 41.47 -3.69 -35.44
C SER A 404 40.88 -3.19 -36.75
N SER A 405 39.62 -2.76 -36.72
CA SER A 405 39.06 -1.82 -37.69
C SER A 405 38.39 -0.69 -36.93
N GLN A 406 39.10 0.44 -36.80
CA GLN A 406 38.51 1.68 -36.28
C GLN A 406 37.39 2.14 -37.22
N THR A 407 36.21 2.34 -36.66
CA THR A 407 35.18 3.22 -37.21
C THR A 407 34.75 4.16 -36.11
N GLU A 408 35.22 5.41 -36.16
CA GLU A 408 34.74 6.46 -35.28
C GLU A 408 33.27 6.77 -35.64
N ILE A 409 32.37 6.54 -34.69
CA ILE A 409 30.99 7.01 -34.75
C ILE A 409 30.77 7.93 -33.54
N LYS A 410 30.19 9.10 -33.81
CA LYS A 410 30.12 10.23 -32.88
C LYS A 410 29.38 9.90 -31.59
N VAL A 411 29.88 10.48 -30.50
CA VAL A 411 29.30 10.39 -29.14
C VAL A 411 28.04 11.24 -29.07
N GLU A 412 26.86 10.61 -28.93
CA GLU A 412 25.65 11.21 -28.31
C GLU A 412 24.52 10.19 -28.02
N GLU A 413 24.85 9.01 -27.49
CA GLU A 413 23.82 8.07 -26.98
C GLU A 413 23.27 8.53 -25.62
N TYR A 414 22.04 9.04 -25.63
CA TYR A 414 21.20 9.19 -24.44
C TYR A 414 20.03 8.20 -24.48
N LEU A 415 19.56 7.79 -23.30
CA LEU A 415 18.32 7.02 -23.16
C LEU A 415 17.17 8.01 -22.98
N GLU A 416 16.07 7.86 -23.74
CA GLU A 416 14.87 8.69 -23.60
C GLU A 416 13.65 7.82 -23.30
N ASN A 417 12.79 8.29 -22.41
CA ASN A 417 11.49 7.68 -22.11
C ASN A 417 10.45 8.76 -21.82
N PHE A 418 9.18 8.50 -22.10
CA PHE A 418 8.09 9.48 -21.95
C PHE A 418 7.14 9.09 -20.80
N VAL A 419 6.66 10.11 -20.09
CA VAL A 419 5.66 9.98 -19.01
C VAL A 419 4.47 10.86 -19.36
N HIS A 420 3.27 10.29 -19.30
CA HIS A 420 2.01 10.96 -19.63
C HIS A 420 1.10 11.01 -18.39
N LEU A 421 0.51 12.17 -18.13
CA LEU A 421 -0.52 12.39 -17.12
C LEU A 421 -1.78 12.92 -17.80
N HIS A 422 -2.79 12.06 -17.90
CA HIS A 422 -4.09 12.41 -18.47
C HIS A 422 -4.96 13.12 -17.44
N ARG A 423 -5.60 14.24 -17.82
CA ARG A 423 -6.48 15.06 -16.99
C ARG A 423 -7.67 15.53 -17.83
N GLY A 424 -8.76 14.75 -17.82
CA GLY A 424 -9.91 15.02 -18.69
C GLY A 424 -9.49 14.88 -20.16
N GLU A 425 -9.66 15.95 -20.94
CA GLU A 425 -9.20 16.01 -22.34
C GLU A 425 -7.71 16.40 -22.48
N ASP A 426 -7.10 17.01 -21.46
CA ASP A 426 -5.70 17.41 -21.48
C ASP A 426 -4.77 16.23 -21.17
N THR A 427 -3.60 16.16 -21.83
CA THR A 427 -2.54 15.20 -21.49
C THR A 427 -1.21 15.93 -21.33
N LEU A 428 -0.73 16.05 -20.09
CA LEU A 428 0.61 16.57 -19.81
C LEU A 428 1.64 15.48 -20.10
N THR A 429 2.68 15.82 -20.85
CA THR A 429 3.73 14.87 -21.24
C THR A 429 5.11 15.40 -20.85
N TRP A 430 5.95 14.53 -20.32
CA TRP A 430 7.37 14.80 -20.07
C TRP A 430 8.25 13.76 -20.74
N SER A 431 9.43 14.19 -21.16
CA SER A 431 10.56 13.39 -21.62
C SER A 431 11.61 13.31 -20.51
N ILE A 432 11.98 12.09 -20.14
CA ILE A 432 13.12 11.78 -19.26
C ILE A 432 14.29 11.39 -20.15
N LYS A 433 15.37 12.17 -20.14
CA LYS A 433 16.63 11.87 -20.85
C LYS A 433 17.74 11.53 -19.86
N ILE A 434 18.47 10.45 -20.11
CA ILE A 434 19.62 10.03 -19.31
C ILE A 434 20.84 10.01 -20.21
N TYR A 435 21.91 10.71 -19.80
CA TYR A 435 23.18 10.80 -20.51
C TYR A 435 24.27 10.09 -19.68
N PRO A 436 24.59 8.81 -19.94
CA PRO A 436 25.53 8.03 -19.11
C PRO A 436 27.01 8.42 -19.28
N LYS A 437 27.34 9.22 -20.29
CA LYS A 437 28.71 9.58 -20.72
C LYS A 437 28.89 11.12 -20.78
N GLY A 438 28.16 11.87 -19.96
CA GLY A 438 28.01 13.33 -20.10
C GLY A 438 27.08 13.72 -21.27
N ASN A 439 26.70 15.01 -21.31
CA ASN A 439 25.95 15.61 -22.44
C ASN A 439 26.79 16.60 -23.26
N GLY A 440 28.12 16.47 -23.18
CA GLY A 440 29.11 17.26 -23.91
C GLY A 440 30.54 16.90 -23.48
N GLU A 441 31.54 17.44 -24.18
CA GLU A 441 32.95 17.11 -23.92
C GLU A 441 33.43 17.54 -22.52
N ASN A 442 32.95 18.69 -22.05
CA ASN A 442 33.36 19.32 -20.78
C ASN A 442 32.81 18.61 -19.53
N ASN A 443 31.89 17.65 -19.69
CA ASN A 443 31.20 17.00 -18.57
C ASN A 443 30.99 15.48 -18.79
N LYS A 444 31.84 14.88 -19.64
CA LYS A 444 31.97 13.43 -19.88
C LYS A 444 32.12 12.55 -18.62
N ASP A 445 32.65 13.13 -17.55
CA ASP A 445 32.88 12.44 -16.27
C ASP A 445 31.62 12.32 -15.40
N PHE A 446 30.46 12.79 -15.89
CA PHE A 446 29.19 12.79 -15.16
C PHE A 446 28.12 11.96 -15.87
N VAL A 447 27.14 11.50 -15.08
CA VAL A 447 25.86 10.99 -15.56
C VAL A 447 24.81 12.08 -15.31
N PHE A 448 24.12 12.52 -16.37
CA PHE A 448 23.03 13.50 -16.26
C PHE A 448 21.67 12.83 -16.42
N LEU A 449 20.71 13.26 -15.61
CA LEU A 449 19.30 12.90 -15.69
C LEU A 449 18.52 14.20 -15.88
N CYS A 450 17.83 14.33 -17.01
CA CYS A 450 17.10 15.52 -17.41
C CYS A 450 15.61 15.19 -17.56
N LEU A 451 14.75 16.04 -17.01
CA LEU A 451 13.31 16.05 -17.26
C LEU A 451 12.99 17.26 -18.14
N ASN A 452 12.17 17.07 -19.18
CA ASN A 452 11.75 18.10 -20.12
C ASN A 452 10.24 17.97 -20.36
N ARG A 453 9.47 19.05 -20.20
CA ARG A 453 8.07 19.08 -20.58
C ARG A 453 7.95 19.10 -22.11
N VAL A 454 7.13 18.20 -22.65
CA VAL A 454 6.83 18.16 -24.08
C VAL A 454 5.63 19.07 -24.34
N VAL A 455 5.85 20.14 -25.09
CA VAL A 455 4.78 21.06 -25.51
C VAL A 455 4.11 20.48 -26.76
N SER A 456 2.82 20.18 -26.68
CA SER A 456 2.01 19.74 -27.81
C SER A 456 1.84 20.88 -28.81
N ASN A 457 2.35 20.70 -30.04
CA ASN A 457 2.45 21.75 -31.05
C ASN A 457 1.13 21.99 -31.81
N THR A 458 0.01 22.09 -31.08
CA THR A 458 -1.32 22.39 -31.59
C THR A 458 -1.61 23.88 -31.38
N ASN A 459 -1.91 24.62 -32.46
CA ASN A 459 -2.17 26.06 -32.48
C ASN A 459 -3.51 26.48 -31.81
N ALA A 460 -3.87 25.88 -30.69
CA ALA A 460 -4.97 26.33 -29.83
C ALA A 460 -4.39 27.21 -28.69
N PRO A 461 -4.96 28.39 -28.41
CA PRO A 461 -4.52 29.22 -27.28
C PRO A 461 -4.95 28.55 -25.96
N CYS A 462 -4.08 27.69 -25.43
CA CYS A 462 -4.32 26.99 -24.18
C CYS A 462 -4.41 28.00 -23.03
N LYS A 463 -5.62 28.18 -22.47
CA LYS A 463 -5.90 29.07 -21.33
C LYS A 463 -5.37 28.53 -19.98
N ASN A 464 -4.50 27.54 -20.01
CA ASN A 464 -3.90 26.98 -18.81
C ASN A 464 -2.66 27.81 -18.46
N GLY A 465 -2.69 28.50 -17.32
CA GLY A 465 -1.54 29.19 -16.75
C GLY A 465 -0.34 28.27 -16.59
N LYS A 466 0.85 28.82 -16.30
CA LYS A 466 2.09 28.05 -16.12
C LYS A 466 1.92 27.02 -15.00
N ILE A 467 1.48 25.79 -15.34
CA ILE A 467 1.40 24.67 -14.41
C ILE A 467 2.80 24.41 -13.89
N GLY A 468 3.04 24.81 -12.64
CA GLY A 468 4.27 24.52 -11.92
C GLY A 468 4.32 23.04 -11.59
N PHE A 469 5.52 22.50 -11.52
CA PHE A 469 5.77 21.19 -10.95
C PHE A 469 7.07 21.26 -10.15
N LYS A 470 7.14 20.48 -9.08
CA LYS A 470 8.41 20.08 -8.49
C LYS A 470 8.75 18.71 -9.06
N SER A 471 10.03 18.40 -9.17
CA SER A 471 10.45 17.07 -9.58
C SER A 471 11.75 16.69 -8.90
N ARG A 472 11.94 15.39 -8.70
CA ARG A 472 13.12 14.83 -8.05
C ARG A 472 13.52 13.54 -8.76
N PHE A 473 14.75 13.50 -9.24
CA PHE A 473 15.39 12.26 -9.64
C PHE A 473 15.92 11.57 -8.38
N ILE A 474 15.65 10.28 -8.27
CA ILE A 474 16.19 9.44 -7.21
C ILE A 474 16.91 8.26 -7.86
N LEU A 475 18.20 8.16 -7.58
CA LEU A 475 19.05 7.10 -8.05
C LEU A 475 19.17 6.03 -6.96
N ARG A 476 18.93 4.76 -7.29
CA ARG A 476 19.12 3.65 -6.36
C ARG A 476 19.99 2.55 -6.96
N THR A 477 20.84 1.95 -6.13
CA THR A 477 21.53 0.68 -6.47
C THR A 477 20.50 -0.44 -6.62
N SER A 478 20.88 -1.61 -7.13
CA SER A 478 19.97 -2.78 -7.11
C SER A 478 19.64 -3.28 -5.69
N GLU A 479 20.39 -2.84 -4.68
CA GLU A 479 20.11 -3.06 -3.26
C GLU A 479 19.07 -2.09 -2.69
N MET A 480 18.49 -1.22 -3.53
CA MET A 480 17.57 -0.13 -3.16
C MET A 480 18.19 0.96 -2.26
N LYS A 481 19.52 0.98 -2.12
CA LYS A 481 20.22 2.07 -1.43
C LYS A 481 20.16 3.33 -2.30
N GLU A 482 19.65 4.42 -1.72
CA GLU A 482 19.60 5.73 -2.37
C GLU A 482 21.03 6.30 -2.52
N ILE A 483 21.36 6.75 -3.72
CA ILE A 483 22.63 7.38 -4.05
C ILE A 483 22.37 8.88 -4.15
N GLU A 484 23.02 9.66 -3.29
CA GLU A 484 22.86 11.11 -3.26
C GLU A 484 23.35 11.73 -4.58
N MET A 485 22.46 12.47 -5.23
CA MET A 485 22.72 13.19 -6.48
C MET A 485 22.83 14.69 -6.23
N ARG A 486 23.63 15.39 -7.04
CA ARG A 486 23.64 16.86 -7.04
C ARG A 486 22.57 17.37 -8.00
N ILE A 487 21.78 18.33 -7.52
CA ILE A 487 20.77 19.02 -8.32
C ILE A 487 21.44 20.20 -9.02
N HIS A 488 21.19 20.40 -10.31
CA HIS A 488 21.56 21.65 -10.98
C HIS A 488 20.35 22.59 -10.97
N PRO A 489 20.41 23.74 -10.27
CA PRO A 489 19.40 24.76 -10.46
C PRO A 489 19.52 25.31 -11.89
N ASN A 490 18.51 25.03 -12.72
CA ASN A 490 18.19 25.74 -13.96
C ASN A 490 19.27 25.72 -15.10
N PRO A 491 19.46 24.58 -15.80
CA PRO A 491 20.23 24.54 -17.04
C PRO A 491 19.39 24.99 -18.26
N SER A 492 20.05 25.64 -19.22
CA SER A 492 19.44 26.40 -20.34
C SER A 492 18.50 25.65 -21.29
N HIS A 493 18.38 24.33 -21.17
CA HIS A 493 17.71 23.44 -22.14
C HIS A 493 16.82 22.36 -21.52
N SER A 494 16.67 22.32 -20.18
CA SER A 494 15.88 21.30 -19.50
C SER A 494 15.20 21.86 -18.26
N ASP A 495 13.96 21.40 -18.02
CA ASP A 495 13.12 21.87 -16.93
C ASP A 495 13.63 21.48 -15.53
N TYR A 496 14.19 20.28 -15.40
CA TYR A 496 14.83 19.83 -14.17
C TYR A 496 15.98 18.88 -14.48
N VAL A 497 17.14 19.08 -13.84
CA VAL A 497 18.33 18.24 -14.05
C VAL A 497 19.00 17.88 -12.73
N SER A 498 19.34 16.60 -12.61
CA SER A 498 20.20 16.07 -11.55
C SER A 498 21.38 15.34 -12.17
N TYR A 499 22.53 15.37 -11.51
CA TYR A 499 23.75 14.75 -12.02
C TYR A 499 24.57 14.11 -10.90
N ILE A 500 25.40 13.14 -11.28
CA ILE A 500 26.35 12.48 -10.39
C ILE A 500 27.65 12.21 -11.15
N LYS A 501 28.79 12.40 -10.48
CA LYS A 501 30.10 12.14 -11.08
C LYS A 501 30.37 10.63 -11.11
N ARG A 502 30.90 10.11 -12.21
CA ARG A 502 31.07 8.67 -12.46
C ARG A 502 32.01 8.00 -11.45
N ASP A 503 33.04 8.70 -11.01
CA ASP A 503 33.95 8.27 -9.93
C ASP A 503 33.30 8.22 -8.53
N VAL A 504 32.19 8.92 -8.31
CA VAL A 504 31.35 8.83 -7.09
C VAL A 504 30.29 7.73 -7.23
N LEU A 505 29.74 7.55 -8.43
CA LEU A 505 28.72 6.54 -8.72
C LEU A 505 29.31 5.12 -8.77
N PHE A 506 30.43 4.92 -9.47
CA PHE A 506 30.98 3.59 -9.75
C PHE A 506 31.46 2.81 -8.52
N PRO A 507 32.03 3.41 -7.46
CA PRO A 507 32.33 2.69 -6.21
C PRO A 507 31.08 2.25 -5.43
N GLN A 508 29.89 2.75 -5.78
CA GLN A 508 28.62 2.43 -5.11
C GLN A 508 27.78 1.39 -5.86
N ILE A 509 28.26 0.89 -7.00
CA ILE A 509 27.59 -0.13 -7.82
C ILE A 509 28.56 -1.27 -8.14
N LEU A 510 28.04 -2.48 -8.29
CA LEU A 510 28.87 -3.64 -8.65
C LEU A 510 29.09 -3.76 -10.17
N PRO A 511 30.11 -4.52 -10.63
CA PRO A 511 30.21 -4.91 -12.03
C PRO A 511 28.93 -5.63 -12.48
N ASN A 512 28.35 -5.20 -13.60
CA ASN A 512 27.05 -5.64 -14.13
C ASN A 512 25.81 -5.30 -13.26
N ASP A 513 25.92 -4.32 -12.36
CA ASP A 513 24.78 -3.86 -11.56
C ASP A 513 23.76 -3.03 -12.37
N SER A 514 22.50 -3.04 -11.93
CA SER A 514 21.38 -2.31 -12.52
C SER A 514 20.99 -1.12 -11.65
N ILE A 515 21.22 0.09 -12.13
CA ILE A 515 20.80 1.32 -11.44
C ILE A 515 19.31 1.55 -11.71
N ILE A 516 18.55 1.83 -10.65
CA ILE A 516 17.13 2.18 -10.74
C ILE A 516 17.02 3.70 -10.68
N VAL A 517 16.43 4.29 -11.72
CA VAL A 517 16.11 5.72 -11.80
C VAL A 517 14.62 5.89 -11.53
N ASN A 518 14.28 6.47 -10.38
CA ASN A 518 12.93 6.94 -10.11
C ASN A 518 12.86 8.44 -10.42
N VAL A 519 11.70 8.87 -10.91
CA VAL A 519 11.35 10.29 -11.06
C VAL A 519 10.06 10.53 -10.32
N GLU A 520 10.10 11.41 -9.32
CA GLU A 520 8.91 11.98 -8.70
C GLU A 520 8.59 13.30 -9.42
N ILE A 521 7.33 13.51 -9.81
CA ILE A 521 6.86 14.72 -10.49
C ILE A 521 5.60 15.19 -9.76
N ASP A 522 5.77 16.14 -8.84
CA ASP A 522 4.70 16.77 -8.09
C ASP A 522 4.14 17.93 -8.92
N VAL A 523 3.08 17.68 -9.68
CA VAL A 523 2.40 18.72 -10.46
C VAL A 523 1.58 19.58 -9.51
N ALA A 524 1.91 20.87 -9.41
CA ALA A 524 1.12 21.84 -8.65
C ALA A 524 -0.17 22.12 -9.42
N VAL A 525 -1.24 21.46 -8.98
CA VAL A 525 -2.62 21.75 -9.37
C VAL A 525 -3.22 22.61 -8.27
N GLU A 526 -4.03 23.61 -8.62
CA GLU A 526 -4.87 24.31 -7.63
C GLU A 526 -5.82 23.27 -7.00
N THR A 527 -5.54 22.91 -5.75
CA THR A 527 -6.20 21.81 -5.06
C THR A 527 -7.36 22.32 -4.22
N VAL A 528 -8.59 22.18 -4.74
CA VAL A 528 -9.78 22.20 -3.88
C VAL A 528 -9.67 21.02 -2.90
N THR A 529 -9.75 21.29 -1.59
CA THR A 529 -9.53 20.27 -0.56
C THR A 529 -10.81 19.49 -0.25
N THR A 530 -11.17 18.56 -1.15
CA THR A 530 -12.22 17.58 -0.87
C THR A 530 -11.78 16.67 0.28
N THR A 531 -12.55 16.64 1.37
CA THR A 531 -12.28 15.77 2.51
C THR A 531 -12.57 14.30 2.17
N LEU A 532 -11.79 13.38 2.77
CA LEU A 532 -11.74 11.95 2.45
C LEU A 532 -13.11 11.21 2.56
N GLU A 533 -14.09 11.83 3.20
CA GLU A 533 -15.45 11.32 3.41
C GLU A 533 -16.21 11.08 2.10
N GLU A 534 -16.01 11.92 1.07
CA GLU A 534 -16.78 11.81 -0.19
C GLU A 534 -16.37 10.59 -1.05
N MET A 535 -15.15 10.08 -0.89
CA MET A 535 -14.63 8.93 -1.66
C MET A 535 -15.08 7.56 -1.13
N LEU A 536 -15.80 7.51 0.00
CA LEU A 536 -16.23 6.26 0.65
C LEU A 536 -17.68 5.86 0.34
N THR A 537 -18.41 6.66 -0.43
CA THR A 537 -19.77 6.32 -0.88
C THR A 537 -19.74 5.13 -1.84
N SER A 538 -20.60 4.13 -1.59
CA SER A 538 -20.73 2.95 -2.45
C SER A 538 -21.27 3.33 -3.84
N ASN A 539 -20.95 2.54 -4.87
CA ASN A 539 -21.49 2.75 -6.23
C ASN A 539 -23.03 2.84 -6.24
N SER A 540 -23.71 2.14 -5.33
CA SER A 540 -25.17 2.21 -5.15
C SER A 540 -25.65 3.55 -4.56
N GLU A 541 -24.92 4.12 -3.61
CA GLU A 541 -25.26 5.43 -3.03
C GLU A 541 -24.96 6.56 -4.02
N GLN A 542 -23.84 6.48 -4.75
CA GLN A 542 -23.51 7.44 -5.81
C GLN A 542 -24.56 7.41 -6.94
N GLN A 543 -24.95 6.22 -7.40
CA GLN A 543 -26.00 6.07 -8.41
C GLN A 543 -27.35 6.60 -7.91
N LEU A 544 -27.76 6.28 -6.67
CA LEU A 544 -29.00 6.79 -6.07
C LEU A 544 -29.00 8.32 -5.96
N THR A 545 -27.87 8.91 -5.57
CA THR A 545 -27.63 10.35 -5.51
C THR A 545 -27.73 11.01 -6.89
N GLU A 546 -27.22 10.37 -7.94
CA GLU A 546 -27.34 10.82 -9.32
C GLU A 546 -28.78 10.67 -9.87
N ASP A 547 -29.48 9.58 -9.54
CA ASP A 547 -30.87 9.35 -9.89
C ASP A 547 -31.80 10.41 -9.25
N TYR A 548 -31.58 10.78 -7.98
CA TYR A 548 -32.31 11.88 -7.35
C TYR A 548 -32.00 13.25 -8.01
N LEU A 549 -30.74 13.55 -8.34
CA LEU A 549 -30.42 14.76 -9.09
C LEU A 549 -31.07 14.78 -10.47
N LYS A 550 -31.20 13.61 -11.12
CA LYS A 550 -31.91 13.46 -12.38
C LYS A 550 -33.41 13.71 -12.21
N MET A 551 -34.04 13.22 -11.14
CA MET A 551 -35.45 13.53 -10.83
C MET A 551 -35.69 15.04 -10.70
N LEU A 552 -34.76 15.78 -10.08
CA LEU A 552 -34.81 17.24 -9.97
C LEU A 552 -34.62 17.94 -11.33
N LYS A 553 -33.58 17.58 -12.09
CA LYS A 553 -33.21 18.24 -13.35
C LYS A 553 -34.18 17.94 -14.51
N ASP A 554 -34.61 16.68 -14.62
CA ASP A 554 -35.51 16.22 -15.68
C ASP A 554 -37.00 16.40 -15.30
N ASN A 555 -37.29 16.96 -14.12
CA ASN A 555 -38.63 17.22 -13.56
C ASN A 555 -39.52 15.96 -13.40
N VAL A 556 -38.92 14.76 -13.34
CA VAL A 556 -39.60 13.46 -13.36
C VAL A 556 -40.56 13.32 -12.17
N LEU A 557 -41.88 13.29 -12.44
CA LEU A 557 -42.94 13.11 -11.43
C LEU A 557 -43.01 14.20 -10.33
N THR A 558 -42.52 15.40 -10.62
CA THR A 558 -42.55 16.56 -9.71
C THR A 558 -43.97 17.04 -9.39
N ASP A 559 -44.30 17.13 -8.10
CA ASP A 559 -45.64 17.43 -7.54
C ASP A 559 -45.74 18.79 -6.81
N PHE A 560 -44.67 19.60 -6.83
CA PHE A 560 -44.58 20.91 -6.19
C PHE A 560 -43.75 21.90 -7.01
N THR A 561 -44.02 23.20 -6.88
CA THR A 561 -43.24 24.27 -7.54
C THR A 561 -42.73 25.27 -6.51
N ILE A 562 -41.44 25.58 -6.56
CA ILE A 562 -40.83 26.71 -5.87
C ILE A 562 -40.61 27.83 -6.88
N LYS A 563 -41.13 29.02 -6.59
CA LYS A 563 -40.88 30.23 -7.37
C LYS A 563 -39.82 31.08 -6.67
N VAL A 564 -38.81 31.50 -7.42
CA VAL A 564 -37.77 32.42 -6.95
C VAL A 564 -37.61 33.51 -8.00
N SER A 565 -38.04 34.73 -7.67
CA SER A 565 -38.25 35.80 -8.64
C SER A 565 -39.11 35.30 -9.83
N GLU A 566 -38.74 35.61 -11.07
CA GLU A 566 -39.43 35.18 -12.31
C GLU A 566 -39.15 33.73 -12.73
N ARG A 567 -38.54 32.89 -11.88
CA ARG A 567 -38.13 31.52 -12.24
C ARG A 567 -38.87 30.48 -11.39
N GLU A 568 -39.20 29.35 -12.01
CA GLU A 568 -39.87 28.22 -11.35
C GLU A 568 -38.94 26.99 -11.31
N ILE A 569 -38.86 26.34 -10.15
CA ILE A 569 -38.15 25.07 -9.94
C ILE A 569 -39.18 24.04 -9.51
N ARG A 570 -39.35 22.96 -10.30
CA ARG A 570 -40.27 21.86 -9.92
C ARG A 570 -39.54 20.85 -9.04
N VAL A 571 -40.22 20.39 -7.99
CA VAL A 571 -39.64 19.58 -6.92
C VAL A 571 -40.65 18.56 -6.38
N HIS A 572 -40.20 17.72 -5.44
CA HIS A 572 -40.98 16.65 -4.84
C HIS A 572 -41.31 16.95 -3.37
N ARG A 573 -42.60 17.03 -3.01
CA ARG A 573 -43.05 17.26 -1.62
C ARG A 573 -42.42 16.25 -0.65
N ALA A 574 -42.38 14.99 -1.06
CA ALA A 574 -41.86 13.88 -0.27
C ALA A 574 -40.36 14.05 0.08
N ILE A 575 -39.54 14.48 -0.89
CA ILE A 575 -38.09 14.66 -0.68
C ILE A 575 -37.84 15.89 0.20
N LEU A 576 -38.50 17.01 -0.08
CA LEU A 576 -38.41 18.22 0.76
C LEU A 576 -38.78 17.92 2.22
N ALA A 577 -39.93 17.27 2.44
CA ALA A 577 -40.43 16.93 3.78
C ALA A 577 -39.69 15.79 4.48
N ALA A 578 -38.82 15.05 3.79
CA ALA A 578 -37.92 14.06 4.38
C ALA A 578 -36.57 14.67 4.80
N ARG A 579 -36.12 15.73 4.10
CA ARG A 579 -34.77 16.29 4.23
C ARG A 579 -34.69 17.62 4.98
N SER A 580 -35.81 18.34 5.13
CA SER A 580 -35.90 19.55 5.97
C SER A 580 -37.10 19.45 6.92
N PRO A 581 -36.92 19.69 8.24
CA PRO A 581 -38.04 19.74 9.17
C PRO A 581 -38.93 20.97 8.94
N VAL A 582 -38.41 22.03 8.31
CA VAL A 582 -39.18 23.24 7.95
C VAL A 582 -40.12 22.93 6.80
N PHE A 583 -39.63 22.31 5.72
CA PHE A 583 -40.50 21.80 4.66
C PHE A 583 -41.46 20.70 5.14
N ALA A 584 -41.03 19.85 6.09
CA ALA A 584 -41.90 18.84 6.69
C ALA A 584 -43.10 19.47 7.41
N ALA A 585 -42.88 20.50 8.23
CA ALA A 585 -43.95 21.24 8.89
C ALA A 585 -44.87 21.93 7.86
N MET A 586 -44.29 22.66 6.91
CA MET A 586 -45.04 23.39 5.87
C MET A 586 -45.92 22.49 5.01
N LEU A 587 -45.43 21.31 4.60
CA LEU A 587 -46.09 20.45 3.60
C LEU A 587 -46.99 19.36 4.18
N ARG A 588 -46.87 19.03 5.48
CA ARG A 588 -47.70 18.01 6.17
C ARG A 588 -48.96 18.58 6.82
N HIS A 589 -49.00 19.88 7.09
CA HIS A 589 -50.22 20.53 7.57
C HIS A 589 -51.09 20.94 6.38
N GLU A 590 -52.23 20.29 6.21
CA GLU A 590 -53.16 20.53 5.09
C GLU A 590 -53.69 21.97 5.03
N ASP A 591 -53.57 22.73 6.12
CA ASP A 591 -54.07 24.09 6.19
C ASP A 591 -53.19 25.17 5.55
N THR A 592 -51.92 24.89 5.24
CA THR A 592 -51.00 25.87 4.66
C THR A 592 -51.36 26.19 3.20
N ASN A 593 -51.10 27.42 2.76
CA ASN A 593 -51.39 27.83 1.37
C ASN A 593 -50.52 27.05 0.39
N GLU A 594 -49.30 26.71 0.79
CA GLU A 594 -48.32 25.94 0.05
C GLU A 594 -48.82 24.50 -0.15
N ALA A 595 -49.32 23.84 0.91
CA ALA A 595 -49.87 22.49 0.81
C ALA A 595 -51.14 22.42 -0.07
N LYS A 596 -51.96 23.49 -0.06
CA LYS A 596 -53.20 23.62 -0.85
C LYS A 596 -52.96 23.97 -2.33
N THR A 597 -52.02 24.85 -2.62
CA THR A 597 -51.74 25.34 -3.99
C THR A 597 -50.68 24.52 -4.73
N GLY A 598 -49.82 23.81 -4.01
CA GLY A 598 -48.65 23.14 -4.59
C GLY A 598 -47.53 24.12 -5.00
N VAL A 599 -47.60 25.38 -4.56
CA VAL A 599 -46.65 26.44 -4.91
C VAL A 599 -46.14 27.13 -3.64
N MET A 600 -44.83 27.33 -3.55
CA MET A 600 -44.19 28.23 -2.57
C MET A 600 -43.43 29.33 -3.31
N VAL A 601 -43.44 30.55 -2.78
CA VAL A 601 -42.63 31.67 -3.28
C VAL A 601 -41.51 31.95 -2.28
N ILE A 602 -40.28 32.13 -2.77
CA ILE A 602 -39.12 32.58 -2.00
C ILE A 602 -38.68 33.92 -2.61
N GLU A 603 -38.76 34.98 -1.82
CA GLU A 603 -38.46 36.36 -2.24
C GLU A 603 -37.14 36.89 -1.66
N ASP A 604 -36.63 36.26 -0.60
CA ASP A 604 -35.51 36.71 0.22
C ASP A 604 -34.20 35.93 0.01
N LEU A 605 -34.13 35.07 -1.01
CA LEU A 605 -32.94 34.32 -1.41
C LEU A 605 -32.78 34.35 -2.93
N GLU A 606 -31.54 34.42 -3.41
CA GLU A 606 -31.27 34.35 -4.83
C GLU A 606 -31.58 32.97 -5.44
N TYR A 607 -31.93 32.95 -6.73
CA TYR A 607 -32.24 31.74 -7.48
C TYR A 607 -31.12 30.69 -7.39
N ASP A 608 -29.87 31.12 -7.46
CA ASP A 608 -28.72 30.21 -7.43
C ASP A 608 -28.53 29.59 -6.03
N THR A 609 -28.73 30.38 -4.96
CA THR A 609 -28.72 29.90 -3.57
C THR A 609 -29.82 28.88 -3.31
N VAL A 610 -31.06 29.14 -3.77
CA VAL A 610 -32.16 28.19 -3.67
C VAL A 610 -31.90 26.93 -4.50
N THR A 611 -31.35 27.07 -5.70
CA THR A 611 -30.99 25.93 -6.56
C THR A 611 -29.96 25.03 -5.87
N GLU A 612 -28.96 25.62 -5.22
CA GLU A 612 -27.90 24.86 -4.57
C GLU A 612 -28.34 24.19 -3.27
N MET A 613 -29.19 24.87 -2.49
CA MET A 613 -29.90 24.28 -1.37
C MET A 613 -30.73 23.06 -1.81
N LEU A 614 -31.41 23.14 -2.95
CA LEU A 614 -32.18 22.02 -3.52
C LEU A 614 -31.26 20.89 -4.02
N ASN A 615 -30.13 21.20 -4.66
CA ASN A 615 -29.12 20.20 -5.00
C ASN A 615 -28.68 19.42 -3.74
N PHE A 616 -28.37 20.11 -2.65
CA PHE A 616 -27.98 19.48 -1.39
C PHE A 616 -29.11 18.63 -0.79
N ILE A 617 -30.35 19.11 -0.80
CA ILE A 617 -31.51 18.36 -0.32
C ILE A 617 -31.64 17.00 -1.03
N TYR A 618 -31.52 16.98 -2.36
CA TYR A 618 -31.68 15.77 -3.16
C TYR A 618 -30.48 14.82 -3.11
N CYS A 619 -29.26 15.36 -2.95
CA CYS A 619 -28.04 14.60 -3.26
C CYS A 619 -26.99 14.60 -2.14
N GLY A 620 -27.24 15.29 -1.02
CA GLY A 620 -26.36 15.32 0.16
C GLY A 620 -25.05 16.08 -0.01
N ARG A 621 -24.83 16.72 -1.17
CA ARG A 621 -23.63 17.50 -1.49
C ARG A 621 -23.97 18.74 -2.32
N CYS A 622 -23.07 19.71 -2.32
CA CYS A 622 -23.07 20.81 -3.28
C CYS A 622 -22.51 20.34 -4.63
N LEU A 623 -23.04 20.90 -5.72
CA LEU A 623 -22.58 20.74 -7.10
C LEU A 623 -21.79 21.96 -7.59
N ARG A 624 -21.96 23.12 -6.95
CA ARG A 624 -21.12 24.31 -7.16
C ARG A 624 -20.01 24.36 -6.13
N ASP A 625 -18.91 25.03 -6.47
CA ASP A 625 -17.88 25.37 -5.49
C ASP A 625 -18.42 26.45 -4.54
N VAL A 626 -18.37 26.17 -3.23
CA VAL A 626 -18.87 27.04 -2.15
C VAL A 626 -17.74 27.93 -1.59
N ASN A 627 -16.59 28.02 -2.27
CA ASN A 627 -15.47 28.88 -1.86
C ASN A 627 -15.70 30.39 -2.10
N GLU A 628 -16.76 30.79 -2.84
CA GLU A 628 -17.09 32.19 -3.05
C GLU A 628 -17.82 32.80 -1.83
N PHE A 629 -17.23 33.84 -1.25
CA PHE A 629 -17.65 34.45 0.03
C PHE A 629 -19.13 34.84 0.10
N ALA A 630 -19.65 35.57 -0.89
CA ALA A 630 -21.03 36.06 -0.90
C ALA A 630 -22.01 34.88 -0.98
N PHE A 631 -21.81 34.02 -1.99
CA PHE A 631 -22.62 32.82 -2.21
C PHE A 631 -22.62 31.85 -1.02
N ALA A 632 -21.46 31.64 -0.38
CA ALA A 632 -21.34 30.81 0.81
C ALA A 632 -22.06 31.39 2.03
N SER A 633 -22.12 32.72 2.15
CA SER A 633 -22.86 33.43 3.19
C SER A 633 -24.37 33.29 2.97
N ASP A 634 -24.86 33.52 1.75
CA ASP A 634 -26.28 33.35 1.41
C ASP A 634 -26.73 31.88 1.57
N LEU A 635 -25.87 30.92 1.23
CA LEU A 635 -26.15 29.49 1.39
C LEU A 635 -26.17 29.07 2.87
N LEU A 636 -25.37 29.71 3.73
CA LEU A 636 -25.46 29.54 5.20
C LEU A 636 -26.81 30.04 5.73
N ILE A 637 -27.29 31.19 5.25
CA ILE A 637 -28.60 31.77 5.61
C ILE A 637 -29.73 30.82 5.20
N ALA A 638 -29.69 30.32 3.96
CA ALA A 638 -30.65 29.34 3.47
C ALA A 638 -30.59 28.03 4.29
N ALA A 639 -29.40 27.53 4.61
CA ALA A 639 -29.21 26.32 5.38
C ALA A 639 -29.80 26.44 6.80
N ASP A 640 -29.61 27.57 7.49
CA ASP A 640 -30.23 27.80 8.80
C ASP A 640 -31.76 27.97 8.69
N LYS A 641 -32.23 28.82 7.76
CA LYS A 641 -33.66 29.07 7.53
C LYS A 641 -34.47 27.80 7.28
N TYR A 642 -33.91 26.83 6.54
CA TYR A 642 -34.54 25.55 6.25
C TYR A 642 -34.03 24.38 7.12
N ARG A 643 -33.21 24.66 8.14
CA ARG A 643 -32.66 23.69 9.12
C ARG A 643 -31.95 22.49 8.48
N LEU A 644 -31.01 22.78 7.59
CA LEU A 644 -30.14 21.83 6.90
C LEU A 644 -28.75 21.80 7.56
N GLU A 645 -28.66 21.17 8.74
CA GLU A 645 -27.48 21.24 9.62
C GLU A 645 -26.16 20.80 8.93
N GLU A 646 -26.23 19.79 8.06
CA GLU A 646 -25.06 19.29 7.30
C GLU A 646 -24.56 20.33 6.28
N LEU A 647 -25.49 20.98 5.55
CA LEU A 647 -25.17 22.07 4.61
C LEU A 647 -24.62 23.29 5.35
N LYS A 648 -25.24 23.64 6.48
CA LYS A 648 -24.81 24.73 7.36
C LYS A 648 -23.35 24.51 7.82
N SER A 649 -23.03 23.30 8.28
CA SER A 649 -21.65 22.92 8.63
C SER A 649 -20.69 22.94 7.43
N HIS A 650 -21.16 22.73 6.20
CA HIS A 650 -20.33 22.82 4.99
C HIS A 650 -20.02 24.29 4.66
N CYS A 651 -21.02 25.17 4.70
CA CYS A 651 -20.85 26.62 4.55
C CYS A 651 -19.93 27.21 5.63
N GLU A 652 -20.08 26.81 6.90
CA GLU A 652 -19.14 27.21 7.97
C GLU A 652 -17.69 26.85 7.63
N LYS A 653 -17.43 25.66 7.09
CA LYS A 653 -16.08 25.21 6.71
C LYS A 653 -15.49 26.06 5.58
N ALA A 654 -16.27 26.36 4.54
CA ALA A 654 -15.83 27.22 3.42
C ALA A 654 -15.54 28.66 3.89
N LEU A 655 -16.45 29.23 4.68
CA LEU A 655 -16.29 30.59 5.23
C LEU A 655 -15.10 30.71 6.20
N ILE A 656 -14.78 29.66 6.97
CA ILE A 656 -13.55 29.60 7.77
C ILE A 656 -12.29 29.62 6.88
N GLN A 657 -12.31 28.94 5.73
CA GLN A 657 -11.17 28.95 4.79
C GLN A 657 -11.03 30.30 4.06
N ALA A 658 -12.13 31.04 3.89
CA ALA A 658 -12.17 32.37 3.30
C ALA A 658 -11.96 33.54 4.31
N LEU A 659 -11.55 33.26 5.56
CA LEU A 659 -11.30 34.29 6.57
C LEU A 659 -10.14 35.23 6.19
N THR A 660 -10.40 36.53 6.25
CA THR A 660 -9.46 37.62 6.00
C THR A 660 -9.65 38.75 7.02
N PHE A 661 -8.72 39.71 7.08
CA PHE A 661 -8.87 40.87 7.97
C PHE A 661 -10.09 41.74 7.65
N GLU A 662 -10.51 41.80 6.39
CA GLU A 662 -11.63 42.64 5.94
C GLU A 662 -13.01 42.02 6.26
N ASN A 663 -13.16 40.70 6.09
CA ASN A 663 -14.46 40.02 6.22
C ASN A 663 -14.72 39.35 7.58
N VAL A 664 -13.72 39.17 8.45
CA VAL A 664 -13.89 38.45 9.73
C VAL A 664 -14.95 39.07 10.66
N CYS A 665 -15.07 40.40 10.68
CA CYS A 665 -16.06 41.09 11.51
C CYS A 665 -17.50 40.87 11.01
N GLU A 666 -17.69 40.84 9.69
CA GLU A 666 -18.97 40.51 9.05
C GLU A 666 -19.34 39.04 9.29
N LEU A 667 -18.38 38.12 9.10
CA LEU A 667 -18.57 36.70 9.38
C LEU A 667 -18.87 36.40 10.84
N LEU A 668 -18.30 37.18 11.78
CA LEU A 668 -18.66 37.06 13.19
C LEU A 668 -20.15 37.40 13.41
N ILE A 669 -20.63 38.50 12.84
CA ILE A 669 -22.04 38.93 12.93
C ILE A 669 -22.96 37.87 12.31
N ILE A 670 -22.68 37.45 11.08
CA ILE A 670 -23.41 36.39 10.37
C ILE A 670 -23.44 35.11 11.21
N SER A 671 -22.31 34.71 11.79
CA SER A 671 -22.21 33.48 12.58
C SER A 671 -22.99 33.52 13.91
N ASP A 672 -23.25 34.71 14.45
CA ASP A 672 -24.06 34.88 15.66
C ASP A 672 -25.56 34.87 15.30
N ILE A 673 -25.97 35.67 14.30
CA ILE A 673 -27.36 35.76 13.82
C ILE A 673 -27.89 34.38 13.39
N TYR A 674 -27.13 33.66 12.56
CA TYR A 674 -27.54 32.37 12.00
C TYR A 674 -27.00 31.19 12.82
N SER A 675 -26.62 31.41 14.09
CA SER A 675 -26.25 30.36 15.05
C SER A 675 -25.25 29.34 14.49
N ALA A 676 -24.11 29.80 13.95
CA ALA A 676 -23.08 29.02 13.27
C ALA A 676 -21.81 28.93 14.15
N PRO A 677 -21.75 27.98 15.11
CA PRO A 677 -20.83 28.05 16.25
C PRO A 677 -19.36 27.79 15.91
N ARG A 678 -19.05 27.03 14.84
CA ARG A 678 -17.68 26.74 14.43
C ARG A 678 -17.06 27.95 13.74
N LEU A 679 -17.82 28.59 12.85
CA LEU A 679 -17.45 29.85 12.20
C LEU A 679 -17.28 30.95 13.26
N ARG A 680 -18.24 31.10 14.20
CA ARG A 680 -18.15 32.05 15.31
C ARG A 680 -16.89 31.88 16.14
N HIS A 681 -16.58 30.64 16.52
CA HIS A 681 -15.38 30.34 17.31
C HIS A 681 -14.09 30.71 16.58
N ARG A 682 -13.98 30.36 15.29
CA ARG A 682 -12.79 30.69 14.47
C ARG A 682 -12.69 32.18 14.14
N ALA A 683 -13.79 32.88 13.94
CA ALA A 683 -13.79 34.34 13.77
C ALA A 683 -13.27 35.03 15.04
N VAL A 684 -13.75 34.66 16.23
CA VAL A 684 -13.23 35.17 17.52
C VAL A 684 -11.74 34.86 17.69
N GLU A 685 -11.31 33.63 17.40
CA GLU A 685 -9.90 33.22 17.48
C GLU A 685 -9.02 34.06 16.54
N PHE A 686 -9.45 34.26 15.29
CA PHE A 686 -8.72 35.08 14.30
C PHE A 686 -8.63 36.55 14.72
N ILE A 687 -9.68 37.11 15.34
CA ILE A 687 -9.67 38.46 15.91
C ILE A 687 -8.64 38.59 17.05
N ILE A 688 -8.56 37.59 17.94
CA ILE A 688 -7.62 37.57 19.06
C ILE A 688 -6.17 37.41 18.60
N GLN A 689 -5.94 36.68 17.51
CA GLN A 689 -4.60 36.50 16.92
C GLN A 689 -4.11 37.74 16.15
N HIS A 690 -5.03 38.56 15.60
CA HIS A 690 -4.69 39.70 14.73
C HIS A 690 -5.32 41.05 15.12
N PRO A 691 -5.33 41.45 16.41
CA PRO A 691 -6.14 42.58 16.88
C PRO A 691 -5.75 43.89 16.20
N ARG A 692 -4.46 44.21 16.03
CA ARG A 692 -4.01 45.48 15.42
C ARG A 692 -4.48 45.67 13.98
N ASN A 693 -4.53 44.58 13.22
CA ASN A 693 -4.97 44.60 11.83
C ASN A 693 -6.49 44.80 11.77
N ILE A 694 -7.23 44.11 12.64
CA ILE A 694 -8.70 44.07 12.60
C ILE A 694 -9.33 45.30 13.26
N THR A 695 -8.79 45.82 14.38
CA THR A 695 -9.34 47.02 15.04
C THR A 695 -9.25 48.28 14.19
N SER A 696 -8.54 48.22 13.06
CA SER A 696 -8.38 49.31 12.09
C SER A 696 -9.34 49.21 10.90
N THR A 697 -10.17 48.15 10.82
CA THR A 697 -11.08 47.93 9.67
C THR A 697 -12.46 48.56 9.89
N PRO A 698 -13.17 48.96 8.81
CA PRO A 698 -14.56 49.42 8.90
C PRO A 698 -15.51 48.39 9.52
N GLY A 699 -15.22 47.09 9.34
CA GLY A 699 -16.00 46.01 9.94
C GLY A 699 -15.93 45.99 11.46
N TRP A 700 -14.77 46.28 12.06
CA TRP A 700 -14.64 46.41 13.51
C TRP A 700 -15.44 47.59 14.07
N ASP A 701 -15.38 48.72 13.37
CA ASP A 701 -16.17 49.91 13.66
C ASP A 701 -17.67 49.62 13.67
N ASN A 702 -18.15 48.71 12.82
CA ASN A 702 -19.54 48.25 12.81
C ASN A 702 -19.88 47.35 14.02
N VAL A 703 -19.03 46.36 14.31
CA VAL A 703 -19.20 45.49 15.50
C VAL A 703 -19.26 46.32 16.78
N VAL A 704 -18.39 47.34 16.92
CA VAL A 704 -18.36 48.24 18.08
C VAL A 704 -19.61 49.13 18.18
N LYS A 705 -20.25 49.52 17.06
CA LYS A 705 -21.41 50.43 17.06
C LYS A 705 -22.76 49.70 17.13
N GLN A 706 -22.85 48.48 16.60
CA GLN A 706 -24.12 47.77 16.41
C GLN A 706 -24.21 46.44 17.16
N HIS A 707 -23.08 45.85 17.58
CA HIS A 707 -23.02 44.50 18.17
C HIS A 707 -22.16 44.46 19.45
N HIS A 708 -22.47 45.32 20.42
CA HIS A 708 -21.73 45.48 21.68
C HIS A 708 -21.51 44.17 22.47
N ASP A 709 -22.45 43.23 22.39
CA ASP A 709 -22.35 41.92 23.05
C ASP A 709 -21.22 41.06 22.48
N LEU A 710 -20.99 41.12 21.16
CA LEU A 710 -19.87 40.43 20.50
C LEU A 710 -18.51 40.99 20.94
N VAL A 711 -18.41 42.31 21.11
CA VAL A 711 -17.19 42.95 21.66
C VAL A 711 -16.92 42.42 23.07
N THR A 712 -17.95 42.35 23.91
CA THR A 712 -17.85 41.84 25.28
C THR A 712 -17.40 40.38 25.30
N ASP A 713 -17.94 39.55 24.41
CA ASP A 713 -17.55 38.15 24.27
C ASP A 713 -16.12 37.96 23.76
N ILE A 714 -15.65 38.78 22.82
CA ILE A 714 -14.24 38.76 22.36
C ILE A 714 -13.30 39.09 23.53
N VAL A 715 -13.60 40.14 24.30
CA VAL A 715 -12.80 40.56 25.46
C VAL A 715 -12.72 39.44 26.52
N ARG A 716 -13.82 38.73 26.79
CA ARG A 716 -13.83 37.55 27.69
C ARG A 716 -12.96 36.37 27.20
N HIS A 717 -12.66 36.29 25.90
CA HIS A 717 -11.81 35.23 25.34
C HIS A 717 -10.32 35.57 25.35
N PHE A 718 -9.94 36.86 25.36
CA PHE A 718 -8.56 37.26 25.61
C PHE A 718 -8.04 36.70 26.95
N ASP A 719 -8.81 36.89 28.02
CA ASP A 719 -8.42 36.50 29.39
C ASP A 719 -8.03 35.00 29.51
N LYS A 720 -8.81 34.12 28.85
CA LYS A 720 -8.61 32.66 28.82
C LYS A 720 -7.40 32.19 27.99
N SER A 721 -6.85 33.06 27.14
CA SER A 721 -5.66 32.73 26.33
C SER A 721 -4.37 32.88 27.13
N SER A 722 -4.36 33.79 28.12
CA SER A 722 -3.24 34.08 29.03
C SER A 722 -2.80 32.86 29.84
N ASP A 723 -3.76 32.08 30.35
CA ASP A 723 -3.49 30.94 31.25
C ASP A 723 -2.83 29.74 30.56
N ARG A 724 -2.93 29.61 29.23
CA ARG A 724 -2.36 28.48 28.48
C ARG A 724 -0.89 28.64 28.11
N GLY A 725 -0.28 29.79 28.45
CA GLY A 725 1.13 30.08 28.16
C GLY A 725 2.13 29.68 29.25
N ASN A 726 1.67 29.21 30.42
CA ASN A 726 2.48 29.02 31.64
C ASN A 726 2.40 27.59 32.22
N SER A 727 2.16 26.57 31.38
CA SER A 727 2.08 25.15 31.78
C SER A 727 2.89 24.23 30.89
#